data_AF-H0EVN7-F1
#
_entry.id   AF-H0EVN7-F1
#
_cell.length_a   1.000
_cell.length_b   1.000
_cell.length_c   1.000
_cell.angle_alpha   90.00
_cell.angle_beta   90.00
_cell.angle_gamma   90.00
#
_symmetry.space_group_name_H-M   'P 1'
#
loop_
_entity.id
_entity.type
_entity.pdbx_description
1 polymer ?
#
loop_
_entity_poly.entity_id
_entity_poly.type
_entity_poly.pdbx_seq_one_letter_code
_entity_poly.pdbx_strand_id
1 'polypeptide(L)'
;MQINQGWGMTEVTCGAIHVPGGVNDDSGSVGQLDPNTECMLLDDDGKEVATGEPGEMYIRGPQVCLRYWKNDVATKESISEDKWLRTGDVAVCDDRGYFWIVDRKKELIKVNALQVAPAELEAVLLEHEHIADAAVVGITLHNEEWPRAYVAIQEASKGKVTPGDIEEWIKSRVAKHKHLVGGVTFVDEVPKLASGKIQRKTMREWSKADAKVLEQQKEDGHEVETKSRAHDPALSRRFRAWRKSFPDLKVPRLDSIDRGTSFVLYNTLVLNHASCKAVRGYEFPSSKDTPQQATVPSRSETITHSKMAPSAMPDSNGVTTNGINGGGVPYAEAKTEDAYKVLPQYHSQASKLRVASIGAGASGLCLAYKMERMLEAGTWELTLFEKNPHFGGTWYENTYPGVACDIPSHLYTFSWDPNPNWSHYFAYGPEIQKYFENFAERHGSKKYMKLNSKVIEARWNEAAGKYTIVLENPITGQKWEDWCHVLVNGSGILNNWKWPEIEGLHDFKGKLTHSAHWDHDIDFNDKSIGLIGTGSSSVQIVPQLQRQVKHMDVFMRSPTWISPPFGGGVLHEELLKGAEEEPGERQYTFTEADKKKFADDPEYLLLFRKKIEAEINSLFGMYQQGSEMSNQFREVIRTEMNRRIGPGNEKLKEFIIPKWSPGCRRISPGDGYLEALVKDNVQPVFSGIKKVVPEGIITEDGALHKMDVLVCATGFQVAFRPAFKVVNGDGVTLDEDWGKGPNLYLGLSAPRFPNFYTIVGPGATWSSGTLLPSIETSVEYAIKMMRKIQKEQIKSIDVKQEALDDIYAHFDEFHKTTVWQEECRSWFKDGKVKNRIYLWPGSTIHFLKTIKDPRFEDYNIRYRYNNRFAFLGNGEVKAHTIKGNVQGLAPYVRNHDHEWSIE
;
A
#
# COMPACT_ATOMS: atom_id res chain seq x y z
N MET A 1 19.15 11.98 -6.87
CA MET A 1 18.20 12.61 -5.94
C MET A 1 19.02 13.40 -4.95
N GLN A 2 18.91 14.73 -4.95
CA GLN A 2 19.57 15.60 -3.97
C GLN A 2 18.55 15.87 -2.85
N ILE A 3 18.97 15.69 -1.60
CA ILE A 3 18.15 15.96 -0.42
C ILE A 3 18.57 17.34 0.09
N ASN A 4 17.66 18.30 0.06
CA ASN A 4 17.92 19.66 0.57
C ASN A 4 17.14 19.88 1.87
N GLN A 5 17.71 20.70 2.75
CA GLN A 5 17.05 21.14 3.98
C GLN A 5 16.20 22.39 3.70
N GLY A 6 15.16 22.57 4.51
CA GLY A 6 14.25 23.70 4.46
C GLY A 6 13.50 23.80 5.79
N TRP A 7 12.97 24.98 6.09
CA TRP A 7 12.15 25.22 7.26
C TRP A 7 10.74 25.68 6.87
N GLY A 8 9.76 25.13 7.58
CA GLY A 8 8.36 25.42 7.39
C GLY A 8 7.49 24.91 8.53
N MET A 9 6.26 25.42 8.58
CA MET A 9 5.20 25.03 9.51
C MET A 9 3.84 25.18 8.83
N THR A 10 2.79 24.62 9.42
CA THR A 10 1.43 24.66 8.86
C THR A 10 0.97 26.11 8.60
N GLU A 11 1.34 27.01 9.51
CA GLU A 11 1.00 28.42 9.50
C GLU A 11 1.70 29.21 8.38
N VAL A 12 2.69 28.62 7.70
CA VAL A 12 3.37 29.21 6.52
C VAL A 12 3.11 28.43 5.22
N THR A 13 2.05 27.61 5.18
CA THR A 13 1.65 26.88 3.95
C THR A 13 2.81 26.04 3.37
N CYS A 14 3.47 25.27 4.23
CA CYS A 14 4.53 24.28 3.98
C CYS A 14 5.98 24.77 4.09
N GLY A 15 6.32 26.04 3.81
CA GLY A 15 7.73 26.48 3.82
C GLY A 15 7.90 27.98 3.74
N ALA A 16 9.00 28.49 4.28
CA ALA A 16 9.37 29.90 4.18
C ALA A 16 10.89 30.14 4.03
N ILE A 17 11.70 29.11 4.27
CA ILE A 17 13.17 29.16 4.16
C ILE A 17 13.62 27.88 3.48
N HIS A 18 14.41 27.99 2.41
CA HIS A 18 14.91 26.85 1.66
C HIS A 18 16.36 27.04 1.22
N VAL A 19 17.10 25.95 1.10
CA VAL A 19 18.38 25.97 0.38
C VAL A 19 18.09 26.30 -1.10
N PRO A 20 18.67 27.37 -1.68
CA PRO A 20 18.41 27.75 -3.06
C PRO A 20 18.70 26.61 -4.05
N GLY A 21 17.85 26.46 -5.07
CA GLY A 21 17.97 25.40 -6.07
C GLY A 21 19.34 25.41 -6.76
N GLY A 22 19.99 24.24 -6.81
CA GLY A 22 21.33 24.09 -7.40
C GLY A 22 22.48 24.41 -6.44
N VAL A 23 22.20 24.83 -5.21
CA VAL A 23 23.18 24.95 -4.13
C VAL A 23 23.24 23.64 -3.37
N ASN A 24 24.44 23.15 -3.07
CA ASN A 24 24.65 22.05 -2.15
C ASN A 24 25.17 22.65 -0.84
N ASP A 25 24.36 22.58 0.21
CA ASP A 25 24.71 23.05 1.55
C ASP A 25 24.77 21.88 2.53
N ASP A 26 25.94 21.68 3.14
CA ASP A 26 26.23 20.65 4.14
C ASP A 26 26.49 21.25 5.54
N SER A 27 26.28 22.57 5.70
CA SER A 27 26.47 23.28 6.97
C SER A 27 25.39 23.01 8.02
N GLY A 28 24.32 22.30 7.65
CA GLY A 28 23.15 22.07 8.49
C GLY A 28 22.21 23.28 8.59
N SER A 29 22.34 24.24 7.67
CA SER A 29 21.41 25.36 7.58
C SER A 29 20.06 24.89 7.02
N VAL A 30 19.00 25.63 7.37
CA VAL A 30 17.69 25.47 6.73
C VAL A 30 17.53 26.34 5.48
N GLY A 31 18.60 27.06 5.08
CA GLY A 31 18.67 27.85 3.85
C GLY A 31 18.39 29.34 4.04
N GLN A 32 17.91 29.97 2.96
CA GLN A 32 17.61 31.40 2.88
C GLN A 32 16.10 31.65 2.77
N LEU A 33 15.65 32.85 3.15
CA LEU A 33 14.24 33.23 3.04
C LEU A 33 13.72 33.13 1.60
N ASP A 34 12.50 32.61 1.46
CA ASP A 34 11.82 32.59 0.17
C ASP A 34 11.50 34.02 -0.31
N PRO A 35 11.43 34.26 -1.63
CA PRO A 35 11.10 35.58 -2.18
C PRO A 35 9.81 36.17 -1.58
N ASN A 36 9.83 37.46 -1.25
CA ASN A 36 8.74 38.19 -0.59
C ASN A 36 8.43 37.73 0.86
N THR A 37 9.39 37.09 1.53
CA THR A 37 9.31 36.76 2.97
C THR A 37 10.23 37.66 3.78
N GLU A 38 9.75 38.11 4.92
CA GLU A 38 10.49 38.86 5.92
C GLU A 38 10.66 38.02 7.19
N CYS A 39 11.83 38.14 7.83
CA CYS A 39 12.15 37.47 9.09
C CYS A 39 12.76 38.47 10.06
N MET A 40 12.41 38.33 11.34
CA MET A 40 12.99 39.08 12.45
C MET A 40 13.36 38.10 13.56
N LEU A 41 14.52 38.27 14.18
CA LEU A 41 15.00 37.44 15.29
C LEU A 41 15.01 38.29 16.56
N LEU A 42 14.17 37.94 17.55
CA LEU A 42 13.99 38.73 18.77
C LEU A 42 14.55 38.01 20.01
N ASP A 43 15.22 38.74 20.90
CA ASP A 43 15.57 38.25 22.23
C ASP A 43 14.35 38.15 23.17
N ASP A 44 14.57 37.70 24.41
CA ASP A 44 13.51 37.56 25.42
C ASP A 44 12.89 38.91 25.85
N ASP A 45 13.58 40.03 25.62
CA ASP A 45 13.11 41.38 25.88
C ASP A 45 12.38 41.99 24.67
N GLY A 46 12.26 41.25 23.56
CA GLY A 46 11.60 41.66 22.34
C GLY A 46 12.42 42.61 21.46
N LYS A 47 13.75 42.65 21.65
CA LYS A 47 14.67 43.43 20.80
C LYS A 47 15.30 42.55 19.74
N GLU A 48 15.55 43.13 18.57
CA GLU A 48 16.20 42.41 17.48
C GLU A 48 17.67 42.10 17.81
N VAL A 49 18.05 40.84 17.63
CA VAL A 49 19.41 40.35 17.94
C VAL A 49 20.39 40.66 16.81
N ALA A 50 21.68 40.72 17.11
CA ALA A 50 22.69 40.96 16.08
C ALA A 50 22.89 39.72 15.18
N THR A 51 23.49 39.92 14.00
CA THR A 51 23.89 38.79 13.12
C THR A 51 24.78 37.80 13.87
N GLY A 52 24.44 36.51 13.79
CA GLY A 52 25.12 35.44 14.52
C GLY A 52 24.61 35.20 15.94
N GLU A 53 23.72 36.04 16.48
CA GLU A 53 23.11 35.84 17.78
C GLU A 53 21.76 35.10 17.66
N PRO A 54 21.40 34.25 18.64
CA PRO A 54 20.14 33.52 18.62
C PRO A 54 18.96 34.40 19.05
N GLY A 55 17.85 34.33 18.30
CA GLY A 55 16.59 35.00 18.64
C GLY A 55 15.37 34.19 18.23
N GLU A 56 14.23 34.41 18.89
CA GLU A 56 12.94 33.85 18.47
C GLU A 56 12.60 34.38 17.07
N MET A 57 12.29 33.47 16.17
CA MET A 57 12.02 33.75 14.77
C MET A 57 10.58 34.20 14.57
N TYR A 58 10.41 35.35 13.94
CA TYR A 58 9.13 35.92 13.53
C TYR A 58 9.11 36.00 12.01
N ILE A 59 8.04 35.50 11.38
CA ILE A 59 7.94 35.43 9.91
C ILE A 59 6.73 36.22 9.41
N ARG A 60 6.90 36.94 8.30
CA ARG A 60 5.83 37.62 7.59
C ARG A 60 5.98 37.41 6.09
N GLY A 61 4.89 37.06 5.41
CA GLY A 61 4.90 36.84 3.96
C GLY A 61 3.55 36.38 3.43
N PRO A 62 3.37 36.31 2.10
CA PRO A 62 2.11 35.90 1.47
C PRO A 62 1.70 34.44 1.76
N GLN A 63 2.66 33.61 2.16
CA GLN A 63 2.47 32.21 2.53
C GLN A 63 1.95 32.01 3.96
N VAL A 64 2.00 33.06 4.80
CA VAL A 64 1.48 32.99 6.18
C VAL A 64 -0.05 32.91 6.15
N CYS A 65 -0.61 31.93 6.84
CA CYS A 65 -2.04 31.73 6.93
C CYS A 65 -2.76 32.97 7.51
N LEU A 66 -3.99 33.22 7.06
CA LEU A 66 -4.70 34.45 7.44
C LEU A 66 -5.14 34.46 8.92
N ARG A 67 -5.48 33.29 9.47
CA ARG A 67 -5.96 33.07 10.83
C ARG A 67 -6.13 31.58 11.12
N TYR A 68 -6.27 31.23 12.39
CA TYR A 68 -6.81 29.94 12.78
C TYR A 68 -8.33 29.92 12.65
N TRP A 69 -8.88 28.87 12.05
CA TRP A 69 -10.31 28.75 11.80
C TRP A 69 -11.11 28.72 13.10
N LYS A 70 -12.03 29.68 13.26
CA LYS A 70 -12.90 29.85 14.45
C LYS A 70 -12.13 29.92 15.78
N ASN A 71 -10.86 30.30 15.75
CA ASN A 71 -10.02 30.41 16.94
C ASN A 71 -9.30 31.77 16.95
N ASP A 72 -10.06 32.82 17.25
CA ASP A 72 -9.55 34.20 17.28
C ASP A 72 -8.51 34.40 18.39
N VAL A 73 -8.58 33.63 19.47
CA VAL A 73 -7.60 33.65 20.56
C VAL A 73 -6.25 33.15 20.06
N ALA A 74 -6.19 31.94 19.48
CA ALA A 74 -4.95 31.41 18.90
C ALA A 74 -4.40 32.30 17.78
N THR A 75 -5.30 32.89 16.98
CA THR A 75 -4.91 33.84 15.94
C THR A 75 -4.19 35.05 16.51
N LYS A 76 -4.74 35.68 17.56
CA LYS A 76 -4.11 36.85 18.21
C LYS A 76 -2.86 36.49 19.01
N GLU A 77 -2.77 35.28 19.56
CA GLU A 77 -1.59 34.83 20.30
C GLU A 77 -0.40 34.56 19.35
N SER A 78 -0.67 34.00 18.16
CA SER A 78 0.35 33.56 17.21
C SER A 78 0.64 34.55 16.08
N ILE A 79 -0.31 35.41 15.68
CA ILE A 79 -0.14 36.37 14.59
C ILE A 79 -0.42 37.77 15.13
N SER A 80 0.57 38.67 15.02
CA SER A 80 0.43 40.05 15.47
C SER A 80 -0.50 40.87 14.56
N GLU A 81 -0.93 42.03 15.03
CA GLU A 81 -1.75 42.97 14.23
C GLU A 81 -1.04 43.39 12.92
N ASP A 82 0.29 43.48 12.96
CA ASP A 82 1.15 43.79 11.81
C ASP A 82 1.50 42.54 10.97
N LYS A 83 0.78 41.43 11.18
CA LYS A 83 0.88 40.15 10.46
C LYS A 83 2.19 39.39 10.64
N TRP A 84 2.90 39.60 11.74
CA TRP A 84 4.05 38.76 12.09
C TRP A 84 3.58 37.48 12.79
N LEU A 85 3.94 36.33 12.23
CA LEU A 85 3.77 35.02 12.85
C LEU A 85 4.88 34.79 13.86
N ARG A 86 4.52 34.55 15.12
CA ARG A 86 5.42 34.08 16.18
C ARG A 86 5.61 32.58 16.03
N THR A 87 6.78 32.16 15.53
CA THR A 87 7.01 30.75 15.18
C THR A 87 7.23 29.87 16.41
N GLY A 88 7.77 30.45 17.48
CA GLY A 88 8.24 29.73 18.65
C GLY A 88 9.53 28.95 18.42
N ASP A 89 10.18 29.08 17.26
CA ASP A 89 11.51 28.52 16.98
C ASP A 89 12.57 29.61 17.21
N VAL A 90 13.75 29.22 17.72
CA VAL A 90 14.90 30.12 17.90
C VAL A 90 15.89 29.82 16.80
N ALA A 91 16.30 30.86 16.08
CA ALA A 91 17.22 30.74 14.97
C ALA A 91 18.43 31.67 15.13
N VAL A 92 19.50 31.34 14.44
CA VAL A 92 20.66 32.22 14.19
C VAL A 92 20.74 32.48 12.69
N CYS A 93 21.02 33.71 12.29
CA CYS A 93 21.25 34.09 10.90
C CYS A 93 22.69 34.59 10.71
N ASP A 94 23.39 34.12 9.68
CA ASP A 94 24.72 34.62 9.32
C ASP A 94 24.65 35.88 8.41
N ASP A 95 25.81 36.43 8.09
CA ASP A 95 25.99 37.60 7.23
C ASP A 95 25.64 37.36 5.75
N ARG A 96 25.48 36.09 5.36
CA ARG A 96 25.06 35.65 4.02
C ARG A 96 23.56 35.38 3.94
N GLY A 97 22.82 35.57 5.03
CA GLY A 97 21.38 35.36 5.10
C GLY A 97 20.95 33.90 5.22
N TYR A 98 21.85 33.01 5.66
CA TYR A 98 21.54 31.62 5.95
C TYR A 98 21.07 31.46 7.39
N PHE A 99 20.06 30.63 7.60
CA PHE A 99 19.43 30.40 8.90
C PHE A 99 19.74 29.00 9.44
N TRP A 100 19.96 28.91 10.76
CA TRP A 100 20.01 27.65 11.51
C TRP A 100 18.99 27.69 12.63
N ILE A 101 18.19 26.64 12.75
CA ILE A 101 17.30 26.47 13.90
C ILE A 101 18.12 25.87 15.05
N VAL A 102 18.28 26.65 16.12
CA VAL A 102 19.17 26.30 17.24
C VAL A 102 18.41 25.91 18.51
N ASP A 103 17.15 26.36 18.64
CA ASP A 103 16.30 26.00 19.78
C ASP A 103 14.80 26.14 19.42
N ARG A 104 13.92 25.76 20.34
CA ARG A 104 12.47 25.99 20.25
C ARG A 104 11.98 26.53 21.58
N LYS A 105 11.36 27.70 21.55
CA LYS A 105 10.75 28.37 22.72
C LYS A 105 9.70 27.49 23.44
N LYS A 106 9.23 26.41 22.78
CA LYS A 106 8.44 25.33 23.37
C LYS A 106 9.28 24.05 23.53
N GLU A 107 10.20 24.09 24.48
CA GLU A 107 10.52 23.06 25.49
C GLU A 107 10.55 21.58 25.03
N LEU A 108 11.71 21.09 24.55
CA LEU A 108 11.99 19.66 24.37
C LEU A 108 13.20 19.25 25.24
N ILE A 109 13.07 18.16 25.99
CA ILE A 109 14.13 17.58 26.83
C ILE A 109 14.98 16.63 25.98
N LYS A 110 16.31 16.76 26.00
CA LYS A 110 17.23 15.97 25.17
C LYS A 110 17.85 14.81 25.94
N VAL A 111 17.30 13.62 25.75
CA VAL A 111 17.76 12.38 26.41
C VAL A 111 18.53 11.51 25.41
N ASN A 112 19.84 11.37 25.57
CA ASN A 112 20.68 10.54 24.68
C ASN A 112 20.47 10.84 23.18
N ALA A 113 20.47 12.12 22.81
CA ALA A 113 20.19 12.63 21.45
C ALA A 113 18.74 12.40 20.94
N LEU A 114 17.84 11.88 21.78
CA LEU A 114 16.40 11.78 21.51
C LEU A 114 15.65 12.92 22.18
N GLN A 115 14.61 13.44 21.52
CA GLN A 115 13.82 14.55 22.02
C GLN A 115 12.58 14.02 22.76
N VAL A 116 12.31 14.57 23.95
CA VAL A 116 11.18 14.23 24.80
C VAL A 116 10.35 15.49 25.04
N ALA A 117 9.08 15.46 24.64
CA ALA A 117 8.17 16.56 24.88
C ALA A 117 7.60 16.50 26.30
N PRO A 118 7.78 17.52 27.16
CA PRO A 118 7.20 17.54 28.50
C PRO A 118 5.69 17.38 28.52
N ALA A 119 5.00 17.99 27.55
CA ALA A 119 3.53 17.93 27.44
C ALA A 119 3.01 16.50 27.23
N GLU A 120 3.80 15.63 26.59
CA GLU A 120 3.44 14.23 26.41
C GLU A 120 3.46 13.50 27.76
N LEU A 121 4.51 13.72 28.55
CA LEU A 121 4.64 13.10 29.88
C LEU A 121 3.62 13.66 30.87
N GLU A 122 3.29 14.93 30.78
CA GLU A 122 2.24 15.56 31.59
C GLU A 122 0.86 14.99 31.32
N ALA A 123 0.51 14.81 30.04
CA ALA A 123 -0.76 14.20 29.66
C ALA A 123 -0.90 12.79 30.24
N VAL A 124 0.16 11.97 30.16
CA VAL A 124 0.18 10.62 30.74
C VAL A 124 0.09 10.65 32.27
N LEU A 125 0.81 11.56 32.95
CA LEU A 125 0.72 11.70 34.40
C LEU A 125 -0.69 12.07 34.86
N LEU A 126 -1.40 12.92 34.12
CA LEU A 126 -2.77 13.34 34.46
C LEU A 126 -3.82 12.22 34.32
N GLU A 127 -3.48 11.09 33.69
CA GLU A 127 -4.34 9.89 33.66
C GLU A 127 -4.29 9.08 34.96
N HIS A 128 -3.31 9.34 35.84
CA HIS A 128 -3.17 8.62 37.10
C HIS A 128 -4.20 9.08 38.14
N GLU A 129 -5.00 8.16 38.68
CA GLU A 129 -6.16 8.47 39.54
C GLU A 129 -5.83 9.30 40.80
N HIS A 130 -4.58 9.26 41.27
CA HIS A 130 -4.13 10.00 42.46
C HIS A 130 -3.54 11.38 42.16
N ILE A 131 -3.29 11.73 40.89
CA ILE A 131 -2.66 13.00 40.48
C ILE A 131 -3.75 14.06 40.24
N ALA A 132 -3.55 15.26 40.78
CA ALA A 132 -4.42 16.42 40.56
C ALA A 132 -3.87 17.34 39.46
N ASP A 133 -2.54 17.48 39.39
CA ASP A 133 -1.86 18.33 38.42
C ASP A 133 -0.40 17.86 38.25
N ALA A 134 0.20 18.12 37.08
CA ALA A 134 1.58 17.71 36.81
C ALA A 134 2.31 18.70 35.89
N ALA A 135 3.61 18.86 36.12
CA ALA A 135 4.52 19.58 35.23
C ALA A 135 5.84 18.81 35.08
N VAL A 136 6.32 18.69 33.86
CA VAL A 136 7.57 18.02 33.50
C VAL A 136 8.58 19.02 32.95
N VAL A 137 9.84 18.92 33.35
CA VAL A 137 10.95 19.72 32.83
C VAL A 137 12.22 18.88 32.72
N GLY A 138 13.19 19.36 31.94
CA GLY A 138 14.51 18.75 31.89
C GLY A 138 15.32 19.08 33.14
N ILE A 139 15.90 18.06 33.76
CA ILE A 139 16.92 18.19 34.80
C ILE A 139 18.26 17.73 34.23
N THR A 140 19.31 18.50 34.45
CA THR A 140 20.68 18.12 34.08
C THR A 140 21.35 17.45 35.27
N LEU A 141 21.76 16.18 35.11
CA LEU A 141 22.52 15.41 36.08
C LEU A 141 23.75 14.86 35.38
N HIS A 142 24.96 15.07 35.92
CA HIS A 142 26.21 14.55 35.34
C HIS A 142 26.41 14.90 33.85
N ASN A 143 26.09 16.13 33.45
CA ASN A 143 26.12 16.63 32.06
C ASN A 143 25.15 15.94 31.07
N GLU A 144 24.19 15.17 31.57
CA GLU A 144 23.09 14.61 30.75
C GLU A 144 21.74 15.15 31.21
N GLU A 145 20.85 15.43 30.25
CA GLU A 145 19.51 15.94 30.52
C GLU A 145 18.50 14.79 30.59
N TRP A 146 17.66 14.80 31.62
CA TRP A 146 16.67 13.77 31.90
C TRP A 146 15.32 14.39 32.23
N PRO A 147 14.18 13.72 31.97
CA PRO A 147 12.87 14.21 32.37
C PRO A 147 12.68 14.11 33.88
N ARG A 148 12.20 15.19 34.50
CA ARG A 148 11.77 15.25 35.91
C ARG A 148 10.34 15.77 36.01
N ALA A 149 9.54 15.17 36.89
CA ALA A 149 8.15 15.58 37.10
C ALA A 149 7.93 16.19 38.49
N TYR A 150 7.07 17.20 38.54
CA TYR A 150 6.52 17.81 39.75
C TYR A 150 5.02 17.59 39.75
N VAL A 151 4.53 16.94 40.80
CA VAL A 151 3.17 16.37 40.83
C VAL A 151 2.43 16.89 42.05
N ALA A 152 1.25 17.47 41.83
CA ALA A 152 0.30 17.77 42.90
C ALA A 152 -0.65 16.58 43.07
N ILE A 153 -0.75 16.06 44.30
CA ILE A 153 -1.58 14.89 44.62
C ILE A 153 -2.98 15.35 45.03
N GLN A 154 -4.01 14.61 44.61
CA GLN A 154 -5.38 14.87 45.04
C GLN A 154 -5.50 14.77 46.56
N GLU A 155 -6.29 15.65 47.18
CA GLU A 155 -6.43 15.72 48.65
C GLU A 155 -6.84 14.37 49.27
N ALA A 156 -7.75 13.64 48.61
CA ALA A 156 -8.22 12.32 49.03
C ALA A 156 -7.19 11.18 48.86
N SER A 157 -6.05 11.47 48.23
CA SER A 157 -4.97 10.53 47.89
C SER A 157 -3.66 10.84 48.64
N LYS A 158 -3.62 11.88 49.48
CA LYS A 158 -2.47 12.20 50.33
C LYS A 158 -2.12 11.02 51.23
N GLY A 159 -0.88 10.51 51.10
CA GLY A 159 -0.37 9.36 51.84
C GLY A 159 -0.69 7.98 51.26
N LYS A 160 -1.40 7.89 50.12
CA LYS A 160 -1.71 6.60 49.45
C LYS A 160 -0.68 6.15 48.43
N VAL A 161 0.07 7.10 47.87
CA VAL A 161 1.10 6.86 46.85
C VAL A 161 2.38 7.60 47.19
N THR A 162 3.50 7.04 46.79
CA THR A 162 4.83 7.64 46.89
C THR A 162 5.30 8.12 45.51
N PRO A 163 6.29 9.02 45.43
CA PRO A 163 6.88 9.41 44.15
C PRO A 163 7.41 8.22 43.33
N GLY A 164 7.98 7.21 44.00
CA GLY A 164 8.48 5.99 43.35
C GLY A 164 7.37 5.14 42.71
N ASP A 165 6.17 5.12 43.29
CA ASP A 165 5.03 4.42 42.71
C ASP A 165 4.61 5.07 41.39
N ILE A 166 4.64 6.40 41.31
CA ILE A 166 4.32 7.18 40.10
C ILE A 166 5.39 6.99 39.03
N GLU A 167 6.67 6.97 39.42
CA GLU A 167 7.77 6.68 38.50
C GLU A 167 7.66 5.28 37.88
N GLU A 168 7.31 4.27 38.67
CA GLU A 168 7.18 2.91 38.15
C GLU A 168 5.93 2.75 37.29
N TRP A 169 4.84 3.40 37.68
CA TRP A 169 3.60 3.41 36.90
C TRP A 169 3.80 3.97 35.50
N ILE A 170 4.47 5.13 35.36
CA ILE A 170 4.67 5.77 34.06
C ILE A 170 5.65 5.01 33.15
N LYS A 171 6.66 4.34 33.70
CA LYS A 171 7.63 3.53 32.92
C LYS A 171 6.95 2.45 32.08
N SER A 172 5.84 1.88 32.56
CA SER A 172 5.08 0.86 31.82
C SER A 172 4.34 1.43 30.59
N ARG A 173 4.27 2.76 30.44
CA ARG A 173 3.41 3.48 29.48
C ARG A 173 4.17 4.31 28.46
N VAL A 174 5.45 4.57 28.70
CA VAL A 174 6.27 5.42 27.83
C VAL A 174 7.58 4.72 27.45
N ALA A 175 8.17 5.09 26.32
CA ALA A 175 9.44 4.51 25.87
C ALA A 175 10.60 4.83 26.84
N LYS A 176 11.65 3.98 26.83
CA LYS A 176 12.79 4.08 27.77
C LYS A 176 13.44 5.46 27.88
N HIS A 177 13.56 6.18 26.77
CA HIS A 177 14.16 7.53 26.74
C HIS A 177 13.25 8.62 27.32
N LYS A 178 11.97 8.31 27.58
CA LYS A 178 10.98 9.21 28.19
C LYS A 178 10.75 8.93 29.68
N HIS A 179 11.44 7.94 30.25
CA HIS A 179 11.35 7.65 31.67
C HIS A 179 11.73 8.88 32.50
N LEU A 180 11.05 9.07 33.64
CA LEU A 180 11.34 10.15 34.59
C LEU A 180 12.61 9.86 35.39
N VAL A 181 13.76 9.70 34.73
CA VAL A 181 15.06 9.41 35.35
C VAL A 181 15.50 10.54 36.28
N GLY A 182 15.02 11.76 36.01
CA GLY A 182 15.18 12.90 36.88
C GLY A 182 14.32 12.85 38.15
N GLY A 183 13.48 11.84 38.30
CA GLY A 183 12.62 11.58 39.45
C GLY A 183 11.26 12.29 39.42
N VAL A 184 10.41 11.93 40.39
CA VAL A 184 9.14 12.60 40.71
C VAL A 184 9.24 13.32 42.05
N THR A 185 8.71 14.54 42.14
CA THR A 185 8.61 15.29 43.39
C THR A 185 7.18 15.75 43.62
N PHE A 186 6.68 15.57 44.84
CA PHE A 186 5.36 16.10 45.21
C PHE A 186 5.45 17.58 45.56
N VAL A 187 4.50 18.35 45.05
CA VAL A 187 4.37 19.79 45.29
C VAL A 187 2.93 20.08 45.73
N ASP A 188 2.75 21.14 46.51
CA ASP A 188 1.41 21.53 46.96
C ASP A 188 0.53 21.97 45.77
N GLU A 189 1.12 22.69 44.82
CA GLU A 189 0.49 23.09 43.56
C GLU A 189 1.54 23.25 42.44
N VAL A 190 1.10 23.07 41.20
CA VAL A 190 1.94 23.36 40.02
C VAL A 190 1.85 24.86 39.70
N PRO A 191 2.96 25.61 39.72
CA PRO A 191 2.97 27.04 39.42
C PRO A 191 2.38 27.34 38.03
N LYS A 192 1.33 28.15 37.97
CA LYS A 192 0.65 28.56 36.73
C LYS A 192 0.56 30.08 36.60
N LEU A 193 0.62 30.60 35.38
CA LEU A 193 0.33 31.99 35.06
C LEU A 193 -1.17 32.25 35.24
N ALA A 194 -1.58 33.53 35.29
CA ALA A 194 -3.00 33.91 35.33
C ALA A 194 -3.83 33.34 34.16
N SER A 195 -3.18 32.93 33.07
CA SER A 195 -3.78 32.26 31.91
C SER A 195 -3.96 30.73 32.06
N GLY A 196 -3.58 30.15 33.21
CA GLY A 196 -3.63 28.71 33.46
C GLY A 196 -2.45 27.91 32.87
N LYS A 197 -1.54 28.57 32.14
CA LYS A 197 -0.32 27.94 31.56
C LYS A 197 0.75 27.72 32.65
N ILE A 198 1.43 26.58 32.65
CA ILE A 198 2.53 26.25 33.60
C ILE A 198 3.65 27.29 33.51
N GLN A 199 4.12 27.79 34.65
CA GLN A 199 5.26 28.71 34.75
C GLN A 199 6.59 27.96 34.60
N ARG A 200 6.96 27.61 33.35
CA ARG A 200 8.15 26.80 33.03
C ARG A 200 9.46 27.37 33.58
N LYS A 201 9.59 28.70 33.62
CA LYS A 201 10.77 29.37 34.19
C LYS A 201 10.99 28.97 35.65
N THR A 202 9.94 29.04 36.47
CA THR A 202 9.94 28.63 37.87
C THR A 202 10.26 27.13 38.01
N MET A 203 9.67 26.29 37.16
CA MET A 203 9.94 24.84 37.18
C MET A 203 11.40 24.50 36.86
N ARG A 204 12.02 25.21 35.91
CA ARG A 204 13.45 25.05 35.57
C ARG A 204 14.36 25.52 36.71
N GLU A 205 13.97 26.56 37.45
CA GLU A 205 14.70 27.00 38.64
C GLU A 205 14.65 25.96 39.75
N TRP A 206 13.47 25.35 39.99
CA TRP A 206 13.32 24.23 40.92
C TRP A 206 14.17 23.04 40.50
N SER A 207 14.18 22.70 39.21
CA SER A 207 14.99 21.60 38.68
C SER A 207 16.49 21.84 38.86
N LYS A 208 16.97 23.09 38.75
CA LYS A 208 18.38 23.43 39.01
C LYS A 208 18.74 23.33 40.49
N ALA A 209 17.81 23.63 41.40
CA ALA A 209 18.01 23.47 42.82
C ALA A 209 18.04 21.98 43.20
N ASP A 210 17.12 21.19 42.66
CA ASP A 210 17.03 19.74 42.89
C ASP A 210 18.25 18.99 42.35
N ALA A 211 18.80 19.41 41.20
CA ALA A 211 20.01 18.81 40.62
C ALA A 211 21.19 18.85 41.61
N LYS A 212 21.38 19.97 42.32
CA LYS A 212 22.46 20.11 43.33
C LYS A 212 22.27 19.15 44.50
N VAL A 213 21.03 18.92 44.93
CA VAL A 213 20.71 18.02 46.04
C VAL A 213 20.91 16.56 45.61
N LEU A 214 20.45 16.19 44.41
CA LEU A 214 20.58 14.84 43.88
C LEU A 214 22.02 14.45 43.55
N GLU A 215 22.84 15.41 43.12
CA GLU A 215 24.29 15.20 42.91
C GLU A 215 25.03 15.02 44.25
N GLN A 216 24.68 15.77 45.30
CA GLN A 216 25.26 15.62 46.64
C GLN A 216 24.85 14.30 47.34
N GLN A 217 23.59 13.87 47.19
CA GLN A 217 23.09 12.64 47.81
C GLN A 217 23.71 11.34 47.24
N LYS A 218 24.29 11.39 46.03
CA LYS A 218 25.01 10.25 45.44
C LYS A 218 26.49 10.22 45.79
N GLU A 219 27.13 11.37 46.03
CA GLU A 219 28.52 11.45 46.50
C GLU A 219 28.69 10.88 47.92
N ASP A 220 27.67 11.04 48.78
CA ASP A 220 27.64 10.44 50.13
C ASP A 220 27.27 8.93 50.13
N GLY A 221 26.90 8.37 48.97
CA GLY A 221 26.21 7.08 48.89
C GLY A 221 27.02 5.86 48.44
N HIS A 222 28.08 5.98 47.63
CA HIS A 222 28.82 4.80 47.13
C HIS A 222 30.32 5.07 46.88
N GLU A 223 31.12 4.63 47.85
CA GLU A 223 32.49 4.17 47.63
C GLU A 223 32.43 2.71 47.08
N VAL A 224 33.28 2.41 46.07
CA VAL A 224 33.77 1.09 45.62
C VAL A 224 33.33 0.54 44.23
N GLU A 225 34.38 0.32 43.41
CA GLU A 225 34.58 -0.60 42.25
C GLU A 225 34.23 -0.18 40.80
N THR A 226 35.11 0.61 40.18
CA THR A 226 35.37 0.56 38.73
C THR A 226 36.44 -0.48 38.39
N LYS A 227 36.06 -1.59 37.75
CA LYS A 227 36.99 -2.47 37.00
C LYS A 227 37.01 -2.05 35.52
N SER A 228 38.17 -1.60 35.06
CA SER A 228 38.49 -1.36 33.65
C SER A 228 38.55 -2.68 32.86
N ARG A 229 38.04 -2.69 31.62
CA ARG A 229 38.21 -3.80 30.67
C ARG A 229 39.35 -3.46 29.70
N ALA A 230 40.30 -4.40 29.59
CA ALA A 230 41.58 -4.28 28.92
C ALA A 230 41.56 -4.44 27.39
N HIS A 231 42.62 -3.92 26.77
CA HIS A 231 43.03 -3.94 25.36
C HIS A 231 43.31 -5.36 24.83
N ASP A 232 42.84 -5.70 23.62
CA ASP A 232 43.11 -6.98 22.94
C ASP A 232 44.42 -6.92 22.09
N PRO A 233 45.45 -7.72 22.42
CA PRO A 233 46.74 -7.74 21.70
C PRO A 233 46.68 -8.32 20.28
N ALA A 234 45.60 -8.99 19.87
CA ALA A 234 45.50 -9.69 18.58
C ALA A 234 45.42 -8.74 17.38
N LEU A 235 44.82 -7.55 17.54
CA LEU A 235 44.73 -6.52 16.51
C LEU A 235 46.11 -5.95 16.13
N SER A 236 47.02 -5.85 17.10
CA SER A 236 48.36 -5.28 16.91
C SER A 236 49.30 -6.15 16.06
N ARG A 237 49.01 -7.46 15.93
CA ARG A 237 49.79 -8.38 15.07
C ARG A 237 49.33 -8.32 13.62
N ARG A 238 48.02 -8.18 13.37
CA ARG A 238 47.47 -8.06 12.00
C ARG A 238 47.90 -6.77 11.31
N PHE A 239 48.00 -5.67 12.05
CA PHE A 239 48.47 -4.39 11.51
C PHE A 239 49.96 -4.40 11.11
N ARG A 240 50.79 -5.18 11.82
CA ARG A 240 52.23 -5.33 11.50
C ARG A 240 52.49 -6.23 10.29
N ALA A 241 51.63 -7.21 10.02
CA ALA A 241 51.73 -8.05 8.83
C ALA A 241 51.36 -7.28 7.55
N TRP A 242 50.35 -6.42 7.62
CA TRP A 242 49.89 -5.58 6.49
C TRP A 242 50.95 -4.56 6.04
N ARG A 243 51.70 -3.97 6.99
CA ARG A 243 52.72 -2.94 6.71
C ARG A 243 53.98 -3.46 6.01
N LYS A 244 54.22 -4.78 6.01
CA LYS A 244 55.36 -5.41 5.30
C LYS A 244 55.10 -5.61 3.80
N SER A 245 53.84 -5.53 3.36
CA SER A 245 53.45 -5.80 1.97
C SER A 245 53.50 -4.56 1.05
N PHE A 246 53.78 -3.36 1.59
CA PHE A 246 53.77 -2.11 0.83
C PHE A 246 54.90 -1.15 1.29
N PRO A 247 56.14 -1.31 0.76
CA PRO A 247 57.33 -0.61 1.27
C PRO A 247 57.39 0.89 0.94
N ASP A 248 56.70 1.34 -0.11
CA ASP A 248 56.90 2.69 -0.68
C ASP A 248 55.84 3.73 -0.30
N LEU A 249 54.95 3.41 0.65
CA LEU A 249 53.97 4.38 1.13
C LEU A 249 54.56 5.23 2.28
N LYS A 250 54.99 6.46 1.97
CA LYS A 250 55.30 7.48 3.00
C LYS A 250 54.00 7.99 3.63
N VAL A 251 53.78 7.66 4.90
CA VAL A 251 52.70 8.21 5.73
C VAL A 251 53.31 9.09 6.83
N PRO A 252 52.84 10.34 7.07
CA PRO A 252 53.31 11.17 8.19
C PRO A 252 52.95 10.58 9.55
N ARG A 253 53.72 10.93 10.59
CA ARG A 253 53.51 10.49 11.98
C ARG A 253 52.18 11.02 12.54
N LEU A 254 51.39 10.11 13.10
CA LEU A 254 50.21 10.38 13.92
C LEU A 254 50.66 10.61 15.36
N ASP A 255 50.75 11.86 15.77
CA ASP A 255 50.48 12.27 17.14
C ASP A 255 49.53 13.47 17.04
N SER A 256 48.37 13.36 17.72
CA SER A 256 47.23 14.31 17.77
C SER A 256 46.28 14.36 16.55
N ILE A 257 45.22 13.53 16.56
CA ILE A 257 43.94 13.81 15.89
C ILE A 257 42.78 13.37 16.79
N ASP A 258 41.94 14.34 17.15
CA ASP A 258 40.58 14.19 17.68
C ASP A 258 39.62 13.77 16.55
N ARG A 259 38.59 12.99 16.86
CA ARG A 259 37.79 12.26 15.86
C ARG A 259 36.79 13.17 15.15
N GLY A 260 37.18 13.71 14.00
CA GLY A 260 36.30 14.35 13.03
C GLY A 260 36.86 14.23 11.61
N THR A 261 36.17 13.45 10.79
CA THR A 261 36.07 13.55 9.31
C THR A 261 37.33 13.78 8.47
N SER A 262 37.63 12.83 7.57
CA SER A 262 38.13 13.15 6.22
C SER A 262 38.10 11.92 5.31
N PHE A 263 37.44 12.04 4.16
CA PHE A 263 37.95 11.56 2.86
C PHE A 263 37.11 12.15 1.71
N VAL A 264 37.55 13.28 1.15
CA VAL A 264 37.49 13.59 -0.30
C VAL A 264 38.62 14.57 -0.61
N LEU A 265 39.47 14.26 -1.59
CA LEU A 265 40.02 15.26 -2.53
C LEU A 265 40.75 14.60 -3.70
N TYR A 266 40.45 15.10 -4.92
CA TYR A 266 41.25 15.35 -6.14
C TYR A 266 40.29 15.23 -7.35
N ASN A 267 40.18 16.13 -8.34
CA ASN A 267 41.14 17.07 -8.91
C ASN A 267 40.42 18.23 -9.67
N THR A 268 41.13 19.34 -9.87
CA THR A 268 40.65 20.69 -10.26
C THR A 268 40.89 21.03 -11.75
N LEU A 269 40.23 22.10 -12.27
CA LEU A 269 40.80 23.36 -12.85
C LEU A 269 40.24 23.91 -14.21
N VAL A 270 40.02 25.25 -14.17
CA VAL A 270 39.99 26.37 -15.19
C VAL A 270 38.80 26.53 -16.18
N LEU A 271 38.23 27.73 -16.53
CA LEU A 271 38.71 29.13 -16.56
C LEU A 271 37.57 30.18 -16.85
N ASN A 272 37.70 31.39 -16.28
CA ASN A 272 37.29 32.76 -16.72
C ASN A 272 35.90 33.43 -16.51
N HIS A 273 35.89 34.37 -15.54
CA HIS A 273 35.54 35.82 -15.57
C HIS A 273 34.49 36.40 -16.53
N ALA A 274 33.49 37.10 -15.95
CA ALA A 274 33.16 38.51 -16.26
C ALA A 274 32.37 39.15 -15.12
N SER A 275 32.56 40.46 -14.92
CA SER A 275 32.29 41.22 -13.70
C SER A 275 31.10 42.19 -13.82
N CYS A 276 30.58 42.60 -12.65
CA CYS A 276 30.07 43.95 -12.29
C CYS A 276 28.68 44.47 -12.72
N LYS A 277 27.91 44.82 -11.66
CA LYS A 277 27.15 46.08 -11.39
C LYS A 277 25.82 46.36 -12.10
N ALA A 278 24.77 46.57 -11.29
CA ALA A 278 23.88 47.76 -11.26
C ALA A 278 22.87 47.59 -10.09
N VAL A 279 22.85 48.44 -9.06
CA VAL A 279 22.27 49.81 -8.91
C VAL A 279 20.74 49.82 -8.74
N ARG A 280 20.36 50.50 -7.65
CA ARG A 280 19.05 50.85 -7.09
C ARG A 280 18.00 51.36 -8.08
N GLY A 281 16.75 50.96 -7.81
CA GLY A 281 15.68 51.84 -7.33
C GLY A 281 14.82 52.56 -8.36
N TYR A 282 13.51 52.33 -8.31
CA TYR A 282 12.46 53.36 -8.46
C TYR A 282 11.13 52.81 -7.92
N GLU A 283 10.39 53.67 -7.22
CA GLU A 283 9.17 53.39 -6.45
C GLU A 283 7.91 53.98 -7.12
N PHE A 284 6.78 53.26 -6.93
CA PHE A 284 5.36 53.69 -6.75
C PHE A 284 4.60 54.40 -7.91
N PRO A 285 3.22 54.42 -7.92
CA PRO A 285 2.30 54.24 -6.79
C PRO A 285 0.98 53.44 -7.03
N SER A 286 0.31 53.24 -5.89
CA SER A 286 -1.03 52.70 -5.62
C SER A 286 -2.21 53.44 -6.23
N SER A 287 -3.36 52.76 -6.34
CA SER A 287 -4.68 53.39 -6.09
C SER A 287 -5.69 52.40 -5.50
N LYS A 288 -6.33 52.83 -4.40
CA LYS A 288 -7.68 52.43 -4.00
C LYS A 288 -8.63 53.45 -4.62
N ASP A 289 -9.81 53.01 -5.06
CA ASP A 289 -11.09 53.68 -4.81
C ASP A 289 -12.26 52.82 -5.33
N THR A 290 -13.27 52.69 -4.48
CA THR A 290 -14.69 52.33 -4.77
C THR A 290 -15.50 53.62 -4.47
N PRO A 291 -16.80 53.82 -4.80
CA PRO A 291 -17.83 52.85 -5.24
C PRO A 291 -18.86 53.38 -6.28
N GLN A 292 -19.79 52.52 -6.74
CA GLN A 292 -21.24 52.82 -6.71
C GLN A 292 -22.14 51.64 -7.14
N GLN A 293 -23.32 51.62 -6.52
CA GLN A 293 -24.39 50.63 -6.59
C GLN A 293 -25.15 50.62 -7.92
N ALA A 294 -25.61 49.44 -8.34
CA ALA A 294 -26.88 49.29 -9.06
C ALA A 294 -27.54 47.93 -8.74
N THR A 295 -28.85 48.03 -8.56
CA THR A 295 -29.89 47.11 -8.06
C THR A 295 -30.08 45.77 -8.79
N VAL A 296 -30.50 44.77 -8.02
CA VAL A 296 -30.99 43.43 -8.40
C VAL A 296 -32.50 43.44 -8.66
N PRO A 297 -33.02 42.63 -9.60
CA PRO A 297 -34.36 42.04 -9.46
C PRO A 297 -34.28 40.53 -9.22
N SER A 298 -35.03 40.10 -8.21
CA SER A 298 -35.26 38.72 -7.78
C SER A 298 -36.00 37.88 -8.81
N ARG A 299 -35.56 36.62 -9.02
CA ARG A 299 -36.46 35.51 -9.36
C ARG A 299 -35.93 34.20 -8.76
N SER A 300 -36.78 33.62 -7.91
CA SER A 300 -36.72 32.25 -7.42
C SER A 300 -36.95 31.28 -8.56
N GLU A 301 -36.11 30.26 -8.72
CA GLU A 301 -36.51 29.00 -9.34
C GLU A 301 -35.64 27.85 -8.85
N THR A 302 -36.33 26.86 -8.31
CA THR A 302 -35.85 25.64 -7.68
C THR A 302 -35.27 24.71 -8.74
N ILE A 303 -33.97 24.39 -8.69
CA ILE A 303 -33.38 23.37 -9.58
C ILE A 303 -33.69 21.99 -9.02
N THR A 304 -34.62 21.30 -9.68
CA THR A 304 -34.89 19.88 -9.49
C THR A 304 -33.88 19.07 -10.31
N HIS A 305 -33.14 18.16 -9.66
CA HIS A 305 -32.31 17.17 -10.35
C HIS A 305 -33.19 16.16 -11.10
N SER A 306 -33.27 16.31 -12.42
CA SER A 306 -33.90 15.35 -13.32
C SER A 306 -33.04 14.08 -13.45
N LYS A 307 -33.50 12.98 -12.85
CA LYS A 307 -33.05 11.61 -13.13
C LYS A 307 -33.32 11.26 -14.61
N MET A 308 -32.30 10.99 -15.41
CA MET A 308 -32.49 10.32 -16.70
C MET A 308 -32.82 8.84 -16.44
N ALA A 309 -34.02 8.43 -16.84
CA ALA A 309 -34.43 7.03 -16.88
C ALA A 309 -33.89 6.35 -18.17
N PRO A 310 -33.54 5.05 -18.12
CA PRO A 310 -33.09 4.30 -19.29
C PRO A 310 -34.26 4.00 -20.25
N SER A 311 -34.02 4.19 -21.55
CA SER A 311 -34.99 3.99 -22.63
C SER A 311 -35.35 2.50 -22.83
N ALA A 312 -36.63 2.24 -23.09
CA ALA A 312 -37.22 0.92 -23.32
C ALA A 312 -36.82 0.24 -24.65
N MET A 313 -36.92 -1.09 -24.65
CA MET A 313 -36.56 -2.05 -25.71
C MET A 313 -37.62 -2.17 -26.83
N PRO A 314 -37.27 -2.80 -27.98
CA PRO A 314 -38.19 -3.64 -28.73
C PRO A 314 -37.71 -5.10 -28.95
N ASP A 315 -38.70 -5.96 -29.16
CA ASP A 315 -38.67 -7.43 -29.13
C ASP A 315 -38.00 -8.17 -30.32
N SER A 316 -37.52 -9.36 -29.95
CA SER A 316 -37.25 -10.63 -30.67
C SER A 316 -37.17 -10.69 -32.21
N ASN A 317 -36.03 -11.19 -32.71
CA ASN A 317 -35.96 -12.41 -33.53
C ASN A 317 -34.54 -13.00 -33.53
N GLY A 318 -34.45 -14.33 -33.34
CA GLY A 318 -33.24 -15.06 -32.97
C GLY A 318 -32.07 -15.00 -33.97
N VAL A 319 -31.06 -14.22 -33.62
CA VAL A 319 -29.62 -14.50 -33.81
C VAL A 319 -28.93 -13.90 -32.58
N THR A 320 -28.40 -14.72 -31.67
CA THR A 320 -27.83 -14.26 -30.39
C THR A 320 -26.46 -13.60 -30.59
N THR A 321 -26.46 -12.33 -30.97
CA THR A 321 -25.36 -11.38 -30.77
C THR A 321 -25.76 -10.41 -29.67
N ASN A 322 -25.42 -10.70 -28.42
CA ASN A 322 -25.63 -9.76 -27.30
C ASN A 322 -24.48 -8.74 -27.26
N GLY A 323 -24.66 -7.66 -28.01
CA GLY A 323 -23.85 -6.46 -28.01
C GLY A 323 -24.66 -5.40 -28.76
N ILE A 324 -24.64 -4.15 -28.31
CA ILE A 324 -25.44 -3.06 -28.89
C ILE A 324 -25.13 -2.97 -30.40
N ASN A 325 -26.04 -3.46 -31.23
CA ASN A 325 -25.98 -3.31 -32.68
C ASN A 325 -26.44 -1.89 -33.01
N GLY A 326 -25.49 -0.98 -33.17
CA GLY A 326 -25.76 0.36 -33.70
C GLY A 326 -24.50 1.15 -34.03
N GLY A 327 -24.34 1.52 -35.30
CA GLY A 327 -23.71 2.79 -35.73
C GLY A 327 -22.17 2.92 -35.81
N GLY A 328 -21.37 1.94 -35.40
CA GLY A 328 -19.91 2.06 -35.42
C GLY A 328 -19.27 1.88 -36.81
N VAL A 329 -18.16 2.58 -37.08
CA VAL A 329 -17.34 2.35 -38.30
C VAL A 329 -16.82 0.91 -38.30
N PRO A 330 -17.05 0.12 -39.35
CA PRO A 330 -16.60 -1.27 -39.40
C PRO A 330 -15.09 -1.41 -39.18
N TYR A 331 -14.69 -2.47 -38.49
CA TYR A 331 -13.29 -2.88 -38.46
C TYR A 331 -12.96 -3.52 -39.81
N ALA A 332 -12.45 -2.72 -40.75
CA ALA A 332 -12.12 -3.20 -42.08
C ALA A 332 -11.01 -4.25 -42.03
N GLU A 333 -11.07 -5.21 -42.96
CA GLU A 333 -9.98 -6.14 -43.22
C GLU A 333 -8.72 -5.39 -43.65
N ALA A 334 -7.55 -5.97 -43.33
CA ALA A 334 -6.28 -5.36 -43.66
C ALA A 334 -6.06 -5.31 -45.18
N LYS A 335 -5.61 -4.15 -45.69
CA LYS A 335 -5.29 -3.90 -47.10
C LYS A 335 -3.83 -3.51 -47.21
N THR A 336 -2.96 -4.52 -47.16
CA THR A 336 -1.49 -4.37 -47.19
C THR A 336 -0.89 -4.59 -48.57
N GLU A 337 -1.71 -4.70 -49.62
CA GLU A 337 -1.24 -4.90 -51.00
C GLU A 337 -1.67 -3.77 -51.94
N ASP A 338 -2.65 -2.96 -51.53
CA ASP A 338 -3.16 -1.84 -52.31
C ASP A 338 -2.26 -0.59 -52.22
N ALA A 339 -2.25 0.21 -53.29
CA ALA A 339 -1.73 1.57 -53.24
C ALA A 339 -2.52 2.38 -52.20
N TYR A 340 -1.80 3.11 -51.34
CA TYR A 340 -2.42 3.90 -50.27
C TYR A 340 -3.44 4.90 -50.83
N LYS A 341 -4.63 4.90 -50.23
CA LYS A 341 -5.68 5.90 -50.45
C LYS A 341 -6.08 6.50 -49.11
N VAL A 342 -6.34 7.80 -49.13
CA VAL A 342 -6.88 8.51 -47.97
C VAL A 342 -8.23 7.88 -47.60
N LEU A 343 -8.38 7.55 -46.32
CA LEU A 343 -9.62 6.95 -45.81
C LEU A 343 -10.73 8.01 -45.70
N PRO A 344 -11.98 7.68 -46.06
CA PRO A 344 -13.14 8.57 -45.93
C PRO A 344 -13.62 8.62 -44.47
N GLN A 345 -12.76 9.08 -43.58
CA GLN A 345 -12.99 9.22 -42.15
C GLN A 345 -12.35 10.52 -41.66
N TYR A 346 -12.82 11.04 -40.53
CA TYR A 346 -12.08 12.09 -39.82
C TYR A 346 -10.86 11.49 -39.09
N HIS A 347 -9.96 12.36 -38.65
CA HIS A 347 -8.74 12.03 -37.92
C HIS A 347 -9.05 11.14 -36.70
N SER A 348 -8.37 10.00 -36.56
CA SER A 348 -8.51 9.09 -35.42
C SER A 348 -9.95 8.58 -35.16
N GLN A 349 -10.81 8.53 -36.17
CA GLN A 349 -12.14 7.92 -36.04
C GLN A 349 -12.03 6.47 -35.54
N ALA A 350 -12.67 6.19 -34.41
CA ALA A 350 -12.60 4.89 -33.75
C ALA A 350 -13.34 3.81 -34.55
N SER A 351 -12.63 2.75 -34.92
CA SER A 351 -13.22 1.55 -35.54
C SER A 351 -13.82 0.59 -34.52
N LYS A 352 -14.82 -0.20 -34.93
CA LYS A 352 -15.57 -1.09 -34.04
C LYS A 352 -14.74 -2.29 -33.57
N LEU A 353 -14.38 -2.40 -32.29
CA LEU A 353 -13.65 -3.56 -31.76
C LEU A 353 -14.57 -4.61 -31.12
N ARG A 354 -14.31 -5.90 -31.36
CA ARG A 354 -14.92 -7.00 -30.62
C ARG A 354 -13.92 -7.55 -29.62
N VAL A 355 -14.29 -7.56 -28.35
CA VAL A 355 -13.44 -8.00 -27.24
C VAL A 355 -14.05 -9.23 -26.61
N ALA A 356 -13.24 -10.26 -26.38
CA ALA A 356 -13.61 -11.41 -25.57
C ALA A 356 -12.78 -11.41 -24.30
N SER A 357 -13.43 -11.55 -23.15
CA SER A 357 -12.77 -11.78 -21.87
C SER A 357 -13.11 -13.16 -21.33
N ILE A 358 -12.09 -13.87 -20.84
CA ILE A 358 -12.27 -15.17 -20.18
C ILE A 358 -12.36 -14.91 -18.67
N GLY A 359 -13.51 -15.24 -18.07
CA GLY A 359 -13.82 -15.07 -16.66
C GLY A 359 -14.75 -13.88 -16.37
N ALA A 360 -15.79 -14.12 -15.58
CA ALA A 360 -16.74 -13.09 -15.11
C ALA A 360 -16.60 -12.80 -13.60
N GLY A 361 -15.38 -12.93 -13.05
CA GLY A 361 -15.04 -12.46 -11.70
C GLY A 361 -14.75 -10.95 -11.66
N ALA A 362 -14.09 -10.50 -10.60
CA ALA A 362 -13.73 -9.08 -10.41
C ALA A 362 -13.06 -8.44 -11.65
N SER A 363 -12.14 -9.16 -12.31
CA SER A 363 -11.47 -8.66 -13.53
C SER A 363 -12.44 -8.42 -14.70
N GLY A 364 -13.34 -9.37 -14.98
CA GLY A 364 -14.31 -9.24 -16.07
C GLY A 364 -15.37 -8.15 -15.80
N LEU A 365 -15.81 -8.04 -14.54
CA LEU A 365 -16.73 -6.99 -14.10
C LEU A 365 -16.11 -5.59 -14.22
N CYS A 366 -14.84 -5.45 -13.80
CA CYS A 366 -14.07 -4.23 -13.94
C CYS A 366 -13.91 -3.84 -15.42
N LEU A 367 -13.55 -4.80 -16.28
CA LEU A 367 -13.42 -4.59 -17.72
C LEU A 367 -14.71 -4.08 -18.35
N ALA A 368 -15.85 -4.71 -18.06
CA ALA A 368 -17.15 -4.27 -18.57
C ALA A 368 -17.46 -2.82 -18.16
N TYR A 369 -17.27 -2.49 -16.89
CA TYR A 369 -17.50 -1.14 -16.37
C TYR A 369 -16.57 -0.10 -17.02
N LYS A 370 -15.26 -0.39 -17.08
CA LYS A 370 -14.26 0.55 -17.59
C LYS A 370 -14.39 0.73 -19.11
N MET A 371 -14.74 -0.31 -19.87
CA MET A 371 -14.99 -0.18 -21.32
C MET A 371 -16.14 0.80 -21.61
N GLU A 372 -17.24 0.73 -20.87
CA GLU A 372 -18.36 1.69 -21.01
C GLU A 372 -17.95 3.14 -20.75
N ARG A 373 -16.99 3.36 -19.85
CA ARG A 373 -16.54 4.70 -19.45
C ARG A 373 -15.37 5.24 -20.28
N MET A 374 -14.56 4.36 -20.85
CA MET A 374 -13.30 4.73 -21.49
C MET A 374 -13.32 4.56 -23.01
N LEU A 375 -14.28 3.87 -23.61
CA LEU A 375 -14.39 3.74 -25.06
C LEU A 375 -15.63 4.48 -25.59
N GLU A 376 -15.54 4.97 -26.82
CA GLU A 376 -16.65 5.69 -27.46
C GLU A 376 -17.82 4.74 -27.69
N ALA A 377 -19.04 5.15 -27.31
CA ALA A 377 -20.24 4.33 -27.47
C ALA A 377 -20.44 3.90 -28.94
N GLY A 378 -20.86 2.65 -29.16
CA GLY A 378 -21.06 2.08 -30.50
C GLY A 378 -19.78 1.62 -31.20
N THR A 379 -18.60 1.91 -30.64
CA THR A 379 -17.31 1.51 -31.24
C THR A 379 -16.74 0.21 -30.67
N TRP A 380 -17.49 -0.51 -29.86
CA TRP A 380 -16.99 -1.76 -29.27
C TRP A 380 -18.13 -2.74 -28.95
N GLU A 381 -17.75 -4.02 -28.83
CA GLU A 381 -18.56 -5.14 -28.35
C GLU A 381 -17.74 -5.93 -27.34
N LEU A 382 -18.40 -6.47 -26.31
CA LEU A 382 -17.76 -7.26 -25.26
C LEU A 382 -18.54 -8.56 -25.03
N THR A 383 -17.83 -9.66 -24.84
CA THR A 383 -18.37 -10.91 -24.28
C THR A 383 -17.47 -11.38 -23.14
N LEU A 384 -18.06 -11.62 -21.97
CA LEU A 384 -17.42 -12.25 -20.82
C LEU A 384 -17.82 -13.74 -20.81
N PHE A 385 -16.89 -14.63 -21.10
CA PHE A 385 -17.12 -16.08 -21.08
C PHE A 385 -16.82 -16.64 -19.69
N GLU A 386 -17.81 -17.22 -19.03
CA GLU A 386 -17.70 -17.81 -17.69
C GLU A 386 -18.02 -19.30 -17.76
N LYS A 387 -17.10 -20.13 -17.24
CA LYS A 387 -17.29 -21.59 -17.26
C LYS A 387 -18.42 -22.03 -16.33
N ASN A 388 -18.65 -21.29 -15.25
CA ASN A 388 -19.60 -21.65 -14.23
C ASN A 388 -21.04 -21.26 -14.62
N PRO A 389 -22.07 -21.87 -13.99
CA PRO A 389 -23.47 -21.50 -14.18
C PRO A 389 -23.82 -20.16 -13.52
N HIS A 390 -22.91 -19.57 -12.75
CA HIS A 390 -23.03 -18.25 -12.14
C HIS A 390 -21.66 -17.55 -12.12
N PHE A 391 -21.66 -16.22 -12.03
CA PHE A 391 -20.43 -15.41 -12.04
C PHE A 391 -19.93 -15.10 -10.62
N GLY A 392 -18.70 -14.61 -10.51
CA GLY A 392 -18.07 -14.28 -9.22
C GLY A 392 -16.62 -14.73 -9.09
N GLY A 393 -16.19 -15.67 -9.94
CA GLY A 393 -14.84 -16.21 -9.92
C GLY A 393 -14.54 -16.92 -8.61
N THR A 394 -13.44 -16.56 -7.95
CA THR A 394 -12.99 -17.16 -6.69
C THR A 394 -14.07 -17.21 -5.62
N TRP A 395 -14.91 -16.17 -5.49
CA TRP A 395 -15.95 -16.08 -4.46
C TRP A 395 -17.20 -16.92 -4.77
N TYR A 396 -17.36 -17.33 -6.03
CA TYR A 396 -18.37 -18.31 -6.41
C TYR A 396 -17.86 -19.74 -6.18
N GLU A 397 -16.59 -20.02 -6.52
CA GLU A 397 -16.04 -21.38 -6.44
C GLU A 397 -15.65 -21.83 -5.02
N ASN A 398 -15.23 -20.89 -4.16
CA ASN A 398 -14.73 -21.22 -2.83
C ASN A 398 -15.79 -20.94 -1.78
N THR A 399 -16.40 -22.01 -1.27
CA THR A 399 -17.53 -21.94 -0.32
C THR A 399 -17.28 -22.75 0.96
N TYR A 400 -16.02 -23.04 1.28
CA TYR A 400 -15.66 -23.75 2.50
C TYR A 400 -15.92 -22.89 3.77
N PRO A 401 -16.15 -23.50 4.94
CA PRO A 401 -16.39 -22.76 6.18
C PRO A 401 -15.25 -21.81 6.54
N GLY A 402 -15.59 -20.54 6.82
CA GLY A 402 -14.61 -19.51 7.19
C GLY A 402 -13.90 -18.84 6.02
N VAL A 403 -14.27 -19.15 4.77
CA VAL A 403 -13.73 -18.46 3.59
C VAL A 403 -13.91 -16.95 3.74
N ALA A 404 -12.80 -16.21 3.74
CA ALA A 404 -12.78 -14.76 3.95
C ALA A 404 -11.60 -14.12 3.21
N CYS A 405 -11.71 -12.81 2.95
CA CYS A 405 -10.62 -12.03 2.40
C CYS A 405 -9.57 -11.72 3.48
N ASP A 406 -8.28 -11.73 3.10
CA ASP A 406 -7.16 -11.32 3.98
C ASP A 406 -6.91 -9.81 3.97
N ILE A 407 -7.65 -9.06 3.15
CA ILE A 407 -7.64 -7.60 3.04
C ILE A 407 -8.93 -7.04 3.64
N PRO A 408 -8.89 -5.89 4.34
CA PRO A 408 -10.07 -5.25 4.90
C PRO A 408 -11.17 -5.01 3.84
N SER A 409 -12.42 -5.27 4.20
CA SER A 409 -13.60 -5.29 3.32
C SER A 409 -13.81 -3.96 2.58
N HIS A 410 -13.58 -2.83 3.26
CA HIS A 410 -13.64 -1.51 2.64
C HIS A 410 -12.53 -1.23 1.60
N LEU A 411 -11.48 -2.06 1.53
CA LEU A 411 -10.45 -2.03 0.48
C LEU A 411 -10.58 -3.16 -0.54
N TYR A 412 -11.20 -4.29 -0.18
CA TYR A 412 -11.60 -5.33 -1.14
C TYR A 412 -12.94 -4.98 -1.83
N THR A 413 -13.03 -3.74 -2.30
CA THR A 413 -14.11 -3.17 -3.11
C THR A 413 -13.46 -2.43 -4.28
N PHE A 414 -14.13 -2.22 -5.41
CA PHE A 414 -13.55 -1.36 -6.46
C PHE A 414 -13.29 0.04 -5.90
N SER A 415 -12.14 0.63 -6.23
CA SER A 415 -11.63 1.82 -5.53
C SER A 415 -12.63 3.00 -5.54
N TRP A 416 -13.43 3.09 -6.61
CA TRP A 416 -14.46 4.11 -6.84
C TRP A 416 -15.89 3.71 -6.43
N ASP A 417 -16.13 2.46 -6.02
CA ASP A 417 -17.45 1.92 -5.67
C ASP A 417 -17.42 1.35 -4.24
N PRO A 418 -17.42 2.22 -3.21
CA PRO A 418 -17.43 1.78 -1.83
C PRO A 418 -18.76 1.11 -1.44
N ASN A 419 -18.69 0.14 -0.53
CA ASN A 419 -19.86 -0.38 0.16
C ASN A 419 -19.81 0.05 1.65
N PRO A 420 -20.74 0.90 2.12
CA PRO A 420 -20.79 1.32 3.52
C PRO A 420 -21.40 0.26 4.45
N ASN A 421 -22.02 -0.78 3.89
CA ASN A 421 -22.81 -1.76 4.65
C ASN A 421 -22.09 -3.09 4.89
N TRP A 422 -20.75 -3.12 4.77
CA TRP A 422 -20.00 -4.32 5.13
C TRP A 422 -20.30 -4.72 6.57
N SER A 423 -20.49 -6.02 6.78
CA SER A 423 -20.83 -6.57 8.10
C SER A 423 -19.60 -6.74 8.99
N HIS A 424 -18.45 -7.07 8.40
CA HIS A 424 -17.21 -7.34 9.11
C HIS A 424 -16.02 -6.63 8.48
N TYR A 425 -14.99 -6.34 9.30
CA TYR A 425 -13.75 -5.73 8.83
C TYR A 425 -13.02 -6.62 7.82
N PHE A 426 -12.98 -7.94 8.02
CA PHE A 426 -12.64 -8.90 6.97
C PHE A 426 -13.89 -9.66 6.54
N ALA A 427 -14.46 -9.28 5.40
CA ALA A 427 -15.71 -9.87 4.92
C ALA A 427 -15.55 -11.36 4.54
N TYR A 428 -16.58 -12.14 4.85
CA TYR A 428 -16.68 -13.55 4.43
C TYR A 428 -17.09 -13.67 2.96
N GLY A 429 -16.73 -14.79 2.34
CA GLY A 429 -16.93 -15.03 0.92
C GLY A 429 -18.34 -14.77 0.38
N PRO A 430 -19.42 -15.20 1.06
CA PRO A 430 -20.79 -14.93 0.59
C PRO A 430 -21.12 -13.43 0.49
N GLU A 431 -20.60 -12.61 1.40
CA GLU A 431 -20.84 -11.16 1.38
C GLU A 431 -20.07 -10.49 0.23
N ILE A 432 -18.85 -10.96 -0.04
CA ILE A 432 -18.03 -10.49 -1.16
C ILE A 432 -18.64 -10.90 -2.50
N GLN A 433 -19.13 -12.14 -2.62
CA GLN A 433 -19.91 -12.60 -3.76
C GLN A 433 -21.11 -11.67 -3.98
N LYS A 434 -21.84 -11.34 -2.91
CA LYS A 434 -23.00 -10.45 -3.00
C LYS A 434 -22.63 -9.03 -3.44
N TYR A 435 -21.49 -8.50 -3.02
CA TYR A 435 -20.98 -7.21 -3.49
C TYR A 435 -20.80 -7.20 -5.02
N PHE A 436 -20.14 -8.21 -5.58
CA PHE A 436 -19.93 -8.29 -7.04
C PHE A 436 -21.23 -8.52 -7.82
N GLU A 437 -22.17 -9.28 -7.26
CA GLU A 437 -23.51 -9.42 -7.84
C GLU A 437 -24.27 -8.10 -7.89
N ASN A 438 -24.24 -7.35 -6.78
CA ASN A 438 -24.88 -6.05 -6.69
C ASN A 438 -24.19 -5.03 -7.61
N PHE A 439 -22.85 -5.09 -7.74
CA PHE A 439 -22.10 -4.27 -8.70
C PHE A 439 -22.55 -4.56 -10.14
N ALA A 440 -22.64 -5.84 -10.51
CA ALA A 440 -23.08 -6.25 -11.84
C ALA A 440 -24.51 -5.80 -12.15
N GLU A 441 -25.39 -5.77 -11.14
CA GLU A 441 -26.74 -5.22 -11.25
C GLU A 441 -26.73 -3.70 -11.41
N ARG A 442 -26.08 -2.96 -10.50
CA ARG A 442 -26.00 -1.49 -10.50
C ARG A 442 -25.46 -0.94 -11.82
N HIS A 443 -24.51 -1.64 -12.44
CA HIS A 443 -23.84 -1.21 -13.66
C HIS A 443 -24.28 -1.98 -14.91
N GLY A 444 -25.26 -2.89 -14.81
CA GLY A 444 -25.80 -3.61 -15.96
C GLY A 444 -24.79 -4.52 -16.68
N SER A 445 -23.74 -5.00 -16.00
CA SER A 445 -22.67 -5.80 -16.61
C SER A 445 -23.12 -7.20 -17.03
N LYS A 446 -24.22 -7.71 -16.46
CA LYS A 446 -24.77 -9.05 -16.75
C LYS A 446 -25.06 -9.28 -18.24
N LYS A 447 -25.42 -8.22 -18.98
CA LYS A 447 -25.72 -8.29 -20.42
C LYS A 447 -24.53 -8.76 -21.28
N TYR A 448 -23.30 -8.63 -20.77
CA TYR A 448 -22.08 -9.06 -21.45
C TYR A 448 -21.70 -10.53 -21.16
N MET A 449 -22.33 -11.18 -20.19
CA MET A 449 -21.92 -12.50 -19.71
C MET A 449 -22.53 -13.63 -20.53
N LYS A 450 -21.71 -14.62 -20.87
CA LYS A 450 -22.13 -15.94 -21.33
C LYS A 450 -21.66 -16.98 -20.30
N LEU A 451 -22.61 -17.44 -19.48
CA LEU A 451 -22.39 -18.47 -18.46
C LEU A 451 -22.33 -19.86 -19.12
N ASN A 452 -21.85 -20.86 -18.39
CA ASN A 452 -21.65 -22.23 -18.90
C ASN A 452 -20.86 -22.26 -20.22
N SER A 453 -19.87 -21.38 -20.37
CA SER A 453 -19.09 -21.17 -21.58
C SER A 453 -17.60 -21.21 -21.25
N LYS A 454 -17.05 -22.42 -21.20
CA LYS A 454 -15.62 -22.63 -20.95
C LYS A 454 -14.83 -22.45 -22.25
N VAL A 455 -13.88 -21.53 -22.28
CA VAL A 455 -12.93 -21.41 -23.40
C VAL A 455 -11.95 -22.57 -23.36
N ILE A 456 -11.71 -23.22 -24.49
CA ILE A 456 -10.80 -24.36 -24.65
C ILE A 456 -9.56 -23.97 -25.46
N GLU A 457 -9.75 -23.21 -26.54
CA GLU A 457 -8.67 -22.73 -27.39
C GLU A 457 -8.97 -21.31 -27.89
N ALA A 458 -7.94 -20.48 -28.01
CA ALA A 458 -7.97 -19.24 -28.76
C ALA A 458 -6.79 -19.21 -29.74
N ARG A 459 -7.07 -19.08 -31.03
CA ARG A 459 -6.08 -19.14 -32.11
C ARG A 459 -6.05 -17.85 -32.89
N TRP A 460 -4.88 -17.23 -32.96
CA TRP A 460 -4.67 -16.02 -33.74
C TRP A 460 -4.63 -16.32 -35.24
N ASN A 461 -5.31 -15.50 -36.02
CA ASN A 461 -5.23 -15.48 -37.48
C ASN A 461 -4.51 -14.21 -37.93
N GLU A 462 -3.26 -14.34 -38.40
CA GLU A 462 -2.39 -13.21 -38.76
C GLU A 462 -2.93 -12.39 -39.95
N ALA A 463 -3.56 -13.04 -40.93
CA ALA A 463 -4.13 -12.38 -42.09
C ALA A 463 -5.35 -11.53 -41.69
N ALA A 464 -6.26 -12.12 -40.90
CA ALA A 464 -7.50 -11.46 -40.48
C ALA A 464 -7.34 -10.51 -39.29
N GLY A 465 -6.25 -10.60 -38.52
CA GLY A 465 -6.03 -9.76 -37.34
C GLY A 465 -7.01 -10.05 -36.20
N LYS A 466 -7.39 -11.32 -36.00
CA LYS A 466 -8.40 -11.73 -35.00
C LYS A 466 -8.10 -13.10 -34.41
N TYR A 467 -8.62 -13.35 -33.21
CA TYR A 467 -8.69 -14.68 -32.62
C TYR A 467 -9.96 -15.40 -33.04
N THR A 468 -9.82 -16.69 -33.36
CA THR A 468 -10.93 -17.67 -33.33
C THR A 468 -10.91 -18.37 -31.98
N ILE A 469 -12.05 -18.51 -31.33
CA ILE A 469 -12.19 -19.02 -29.96
C ILE A 469 -13.07 -20.26 -29.99
N VAL A 470 -12.56 -21.37 -29.49
CA VAL A 470 -13.33 -22.62 -29.31
C VAL A 470 -13.84 -22.66 -27.88
N LEU A 471 -15.14 -22.83 -27.72
CA LEU A 471 -15.82 -22.92 -26.43
C LEU A 471 -16.46 -24.29 -26.25
N GLU A 472 -16.67 -24.65 -24.99
CA GLU A 472 -17.33 -25.86 -24.55
C GLU A 472 -18.29 -25.54 -23.40
N ASN A 473 -19.49 -26.08 -23.46
CA ASN A 473 -20.41 -26.07 -22.34
C ASN A 473 -19.99 -27.20 -21.37
N PRO A 474 -19.54 -26.89 -20.14
CA PRO A 474 -19.02 -27.92 -19.24
C PRO A 474 -20.08 -28.89 -18.71
N ILE A 475 -21.36 -28.57 -18.86
CA ILE A 475 -22.48 -29.43 -18.46
C ILE A 475 -22.85 -30.40 -19.58
N THR A 476 -22.97 -29.90 -20.82
CA THR A 476 -23.44 -30.70 -21.97
C THR A 476 -22.32 -31.28 -22.84
N GLY A 477 -21.10 -30.76 -22.72
CA GLY A 477 -19.97 -31.06 -23.60
C GLY A 477 -20.08 -30.45 -25.01
N GLN A 478 -21.14 -29.68 -25.30
CA GLN A 478 -21.34 -29.06 -26.62
C GLN A 478 -20.23 -28.04 -26.90
N LYS A 479 -19.64 -28.12 -28.10
CA LYS A 479 -18.62 -27.18 -28.57
C LYS A 479 -19.14 -26.26 -29.65
N TRP A 480 -18.65 -25.02 -29.67
CA TRP A 480 -18.93 -24.03 -30.72
C TRP A 480 -17.77 -23.04 -30.86
N GLU A 481 -17.78 -22.25 -31.92
CA GLU A 481 -16.78 -21.22 -32.18
C GLU A 481 -17.34 -19.81 -31.97
N ASP A 482 -16.48 -18.91 -31.51
CA ASP A 482 -16.70 -17.46 -31.48
C ASP A 482 -15.40 -16.74 -31.90
N TRP A 483 -15.37 -15.41 -31.91
CA TRP A 483 -14.17 -14.66 -32.35
C TRP A 483 -14.04 -13.29 -31.67
N CYS A 484 -12.83 -12.73 -31.67
CA CYS A 484 -12.57 -11.36 -31.20
C CYS A 484 -11.34 -10.72 -31.86
N HIS A 485 -11.27 -9.39 -31.85
CA HIS A 485 -10.06 -8.64 -32.22
C HIS A 485 -9.04 -8.59 -31.06
N VAL A 486 -9.54 -8.56 -29.82
CA VAL A 486 -8.75 -8.47 -28.58
C VAL A 486 -9.22 -9.52 -27.60
N LEU A 487 -8.27 -10.27 -27.03
CA LEU A 487 -8.52 -11.32 -26.05
C LEU A 487 -7.98 -10.91 -24.68
N VAL A 488 -8.84 -10.91 -23.67
CA VAL A 488 -8.48 -10.55 -22.29
C VAL A 488 -8.60 -11.76 -21.36
N ASN A 489 -7.48 -12.27 -20.88
CA ASN A 489 -7.44 -13.32 -19.87
C ASN A 489 -7.68 -12.74 -18.47
N GLY A 490 -8.93 -12.84 -17.99
CA GLY A 490 -9.35 -12.52 -16.62
C GLY A 490 -9.62 -13.77 -15.77
N SER A 491 -9.10 -14.94 -16.17
CA SER A 491 -9.45 -16.23 -15.56
C SER A 491 -8.83 -16.48 -14.19
N GLY A 492 -7.96 -15.59 -13.71
CA GLY A 492 -7.28 -15.68 -12.41
C GLY A 492 -6.18 -16.73 -12.34
N ILE A 493 -5.36 -16.67 -11.29
CA ILE A 493 -4.19 -17.55 -11.11
C ILE A 493 -4.40 -18.69 -10.10
N LEU A 494 -5.47 -18.63 -9.30
CA LEU A 494 -5.77 -19.55 -8.19
C LEU A 494 -7.21 -20.10 -8.32
N ASN A 495 -7.59 -20.56 -9.51
CA ASN A 495 -8.93 -21.13 -9.76
C ASN A 495 -8.90 -22.60 -10.22
N ASN A 496 -7.73 -23.11 -10.64
CA ASN A 496 -7.57 -24.54 -10.96
C ASN A 496 -7.11 -25.29 -9.71
N TRP A 497 -7.82 -26.35 -9.33
CA TRP A 497 -7.44 -27.21 -8.22
C TRP A 497 -7.31 -28.66 -8.69
N LYS A 498 -6.58 -29.46 -7.91
CA LYS A 498 -6.46 -30.91 -8.11
C LYS A 498 -6.36 -31.60 -6.76
N TRP A 499 -6.74 -32.87 -6.71
CA TRP A 499 -6.49 -33.71 -5.54
C TRP A 499 -4.97 -33.80 -5.24
N PRO A 500 -4.58 -33.90 -3.97
CA PRO A 500 -3.18 -34.14 -3.63
C PRO A 500 -2.75 -35.54 -4.10
N GLU A 501 -1.52 -35.63 -4.58
CA GLU A 501 -0.92 -36.89 -5.02
C GLU A 501 -0.48 -37.70 -3.79
N ILE A 502 -1.40 -38.45 -3.20
CA ILE A 502 -1.19 -39.32 -2.04
C ILE A 502 -1.64 -40.73 -2.41
N GLU A 503 -0.79 -41.73 -2.18
CA GLU A 503 -1.12 -43.14 -2.39
C GLU A 503 -2.41 -43.50 -1.63
N GLY A 504 -3.35 -44.16 -2.31
CA GLY A 504 -4.60 -44.64 -1.71
C GLY A 504 -5.63 -43.55 -1.37
N LEU A 505 -5.45 -42.28 -1.77
CA LEU A 505 -6.39 -41.19 -1.41
C LEU A 505 -7.86 -41.54 -1.68
N HIS A 506 -8.12 -42.19 -2.82
CA HIS A 506 -9.46 -42.60 -3.24
C HIS A 506 -9.90 -43.97 -2.69
N ASP A 507 -9.05 -44.65 -1.91
CA ASP A 507 -9.41 -45.89 -1.20
C ASP A 507 -10.15 -45.60 0.12
N PHE A 508 -10.10 -44.35 0.59
CA PHE A 508 -10.80 -43.90 1.80
C PHE A 508 -12.31 -44.14 1.68
N LYS A 509 -12.89 -44.84 2.67
CA LYS A 509 -14.34 -45.17 2.68
C LYS A 509 -15.20 -44.09 3.34
N GLY A 510 -14.60 -43.13 4.03
CA GLY A 510 -15.29 -41.98 4.58
C GLY A 510 -15.61 -40.92 3.52
N LYS A 511 -15.99 -39.72 3.96
CA LYS A 511 -16.29 -38.59 3.06
C LYS A 511 -15.02 -37.82 2.71
N LEU A 512 -14.80 -37.53 1.44
CA LEU A 512 -13.62 -36.81 0.94
C LEU A 512 -14.04 -35.49 0.29
N THR A 513 -13.45 -34.37 0.71
CA THR A 513 -13.74 -33.04 0.15
C THR A 513 -12.47 -32.22 -0.03
N HIS A 514 -12.47 -31.28 -0.98
CA HIS A 514 -11.37 -30.35 -1.22
C HIS A 514 -11.84 -28.93 -0.95
N SER A 515 -10.99 -28.06 -0.38
CA SER A 515 -11.40 -26.69 -0.05
C SER A 515 -11.92 -25.90 -1.26
N ALA A 516 -11.28 -26.05 -2.43
CA ALA A 516 -11.71 -25.43 -3.69
C ALA A 516 -12.90 -26.11 -4.41
N HIS A 517 -13.46 -27.19 -3.84
CA HIS A 517 -14.65 -27.87 -4.36
C HIS A 517 -15.38 -28.51 -3.18
N TRP A 518 -15.96 -27.63 -2.37
CA TRP A 518 -16.53 -28.00 -1.09
C TRP A 518 -17.85 -28.74 -1.27
N ASP A 519 -17.91 -29.99 -0.82
CA ASP A 519 -19.14 -30.76 -0.72
C ASP A 519 -19.98 -30.31 0.49
N HIS A 520 -21.12 -29.67 0.21
CA HIS A 520 -22.06 -29.16 1.22
C HIS A 520 -22.97 -30.25 1.82
N ASP A 521 -22.96 -31.47 1.28
CA ASP A 521 -23.77 -32.59 1.80
C ASP A 521 -23.07 -33.35 2.94
N ILE A 522 -21.81 -33.00 3.25
CA ILE A 522 -21.06 -33.63 4.34
C ILE A 522 -21.48 -33.04 5.69
N ASP A 523 -22.04 -33.88 6.56
CA ASP A 523 -22.24 -33.56 7.97
C ASP A 523 -20.96 -33.79 8.77
N PHE A 524 -20.48 -32.72 9.40
CA PHE A 524 -19.26 -32.69 10.21
C PHE A 524 -19.54 -32.81 11.71
N ASN A 525 -20.81 -32.71 12.14
CA ASN A 525 -21.14 -32.73 13.57
C ASN A 525 -20.77 -34.09 14.20
N ASP A 526 -20.10 -34.03 15.36
CA ASP A 526 -19.67 -35.20 16.13
C ASP A 526 -18.80 -36.20 15.35
N LYS A 527 -18.18 -35.79 14.23
CA LYS A 527 -17.28 -36.62 13.42
C LYS A 527 -15.83 -36.53 13.89
N SER A 528 -15.08 -37.60 13.68
CA SER A 528 -13.61 -37.56 13.70
C SER A 528 -13.13 -37.22 12.29
N ILE A 529 -12.38 -36.14 12.12
CA ILE A 529 -11.95 -35.68 10.79
C ILE A 529 -10.43 -35.56 10.68
N GLY A 530 -9.91 -35.74 9.46
CA GLY A 530 -8.54 -35.36 9.11
C GLY A 530 -8.54 -34.14 8.19
N LEU A 531 -7.62 -33.20 8.42
CA LEU A 531 -7.39 -32.06 7.55
C LEU A 531 -5.95 -32.03 7.07
N ILE A 532 -5.75 -32.03 5.75
CA ILE A 532 -4.42 -31.99 5.13
C ILE A 532 -4.10 -30.56 4.69
N GLY A 533 -3.05 -29.98 5.27
CA GLY A 533 -2.52 -28.67 4.87
C GLY A 533 -2.35 -27.69 6.02
N THR A 534 -1.59 -26.62 5.75
CA THR A 534 -1.35 -25.50 6.68
C THR A 534 -1.39 -24.15 5.97
N GLY A 535 -1.92 -24.10 4.75
CA GLY A 535 -2.09 -22.85 3.98
C GLY A 535 -3.34 -22.08 4.41
N SER A 536 -3.63 -20.97 3.72
CA SER A 536 -4.74 -20.06 4.07
C SER A 536 -6.11 -20.76 4.19
N SER A 537 -6.41 -21.73 3.33
CA SER A 537 -7.66 -22.51 3.46
C SER A 537 -7.71 -23.31 4.77
N SER A 538 -6.61 -23.94 5.19
CA SER A 538 -6.55 -24.63 6.49
C SER A 538 -6.70 -23.65 7.65
N VAL A 539 -6.03 -22.50 7.56
CA VAL A 539 -6.07 -21.45 8.59
C VAL A 539 -7.50 -20.96 8.83
N GLN A 540 -8.33 -20.93 7.78
CA GLN A 540 -9.73 -20.52 7.86
C GLN A 540 -10.67 -21.68 8.25
N ILE A 541 -10.46 -22.90 7.75
CA ILE A 541 -11.35 -24.05 7.99
C ILE A 541 -11.23 -24.58 9.43
N VAL A 542 -10.01 -24.76 9.92
CA VAL A 542 -9.74 -25.37 11.23
C VAL A 542 -10.52 -24.69 12.38
N PRO A 543 -10.48 -23.35 12.57
CA PRO A 543 -11.20 -22.71 13.66
C PRO A 543 -12.72 -22.81 13.55
N GLN A 544 -13.26 -23.01 12.35
CA GLN A 544 -14.70 -23.20 12.15
C GLN A 544 -15.12 -24.63 12.47
N LEU A 545 -14.43 -25.61 11.89
CA LEU A 545 -14.77 -27.03 12.09
C LEU A 545 -14.42 -27.54 13.48
N GLN A 546 -13.37 -27.01 14.13
CA GLN A 546 -12.95 -27.45 15.46
C GLN A 546 -14.10 -27.38 16.49
N ARG A 547 -15.02 -26.41 16.34
CA ARG A 547 -16.12 -26.17 17.28
C ARG A 547 -17.26 -27.19 17.22
N GLN A 548 -17.33 -27.96 16.13
CA GLN A 548 -18.46 -28.85 15.82
C GLN A 548 -18.05 -30.33 15.68
N VAL A 549 -16.77 -30.61 15.45
CA VAL A 549 -16.26 -31.98 15.29
C VAL A 549 -15.92 -32.61 16.65
N LYS A 550 -16.04 -33.94 16.73
CA LYS A 550 -15.64 -34.72 17.90
C LYS A 550 -14.11 -34.74 18.08
N HIS A 551 -13.38 -34.88 16.98
CA HIS A 551 -11.91 -34.92 16.96
C HIS A 551 -11.38 -34.45 15.60
N MET A 552 -10.24 -33.76 15.57
CA MET A 552 -9.60 -33.31 14.35
C MET A 552 -8.09 -33.60 14.35
N ASP A 553 -7.62 -34.39 13.39
CA ASP A 553 -6.19 -34.49 13.08
C ASP A 553 -5.81 -33.47 12.02
N VAL A 554 -4.85 -32.59 12.29
CA VAL A 554 -4.35 -31.60 11.33
C VAL A 554 -2.97 -32.02 10.84
N PHE A 555 -2.89 -32.52 9.61
CA PHE A 555 -1.65 -33.02 8.99
C PHE A 555 -0.81 -31.87 8.44
N MET A 556 0.26 -31.53 9.18
CA MET A 556 1.10 -30.37 8.94
C MET A 556 2.41 -30.76 8.25
N ARG A 557 2.55 -30.40 6.96
CA ARG A 557 3.80 -30.65 6.18
C ARG A 557 4.82 -29.51 6.29
N SER A 558 4.37 -28.27 6.46
CA SER A 558 5.25 -27.10 6.39
C SER A 558 4.84 -26.04 7.41
N PRO A 559 5.81 -25.32 7.98
CA PRO A 559 5.54 -24.20 8.88
C PRO A 559 4.86 -23.06 8.12
N THR A 560 4.14 -22.21 8.86
CA THR A 560 3.49 -21.01 8.31
C THR A 560 3.47 -19.89 9.34
N TRP A 561 3.73 -18.66 8.90
CA TRP A 561 3.50 -17.47 9.71
C TRP A 561 2.00 -17.19 9.80
N ILE A 562 1.52 -16.83 10.98
CA ILE A 562 0.17 -16.32 11.22
C ILE A 562 0.31 -14.89 11.72
N SER A 563 -0.05 -13.91 10.89
CA SER A 563 0.14 -12.50 11.24
C SER A 563 -1.01 -11.93 12.05
N PRO A 564 -0.79 -10.78 12.71
CA PRO A 564 -1.84 -9.84 13.03
C PRO A 564 -2.63 -9.41 11.78
N PRO A 565 -3.86 -8.88 11.95
CA PRO A 565 -4.64 -8.32 10.86
C PRO A 565 -3.97 -7.09 10.23
N PHE A 566 -4.06 -6.99 8.90
CA PHE A 566 -3.61 -5.79 8.17
C PHE A 566 -4.56 -4.62 8.39
N GLY A 567 -4.06 -3.40 8.58
CA GLY A 567 -4.91 -2.21 8.79
C GLY A 567 -5.48 -2.11 10.21
N GLY A 568 -5.02 -2.97 11.13
CA GLY A 568 -5.50 -3.02 12.51
C GLY A 568 -5.24 -1.73 13.28
N GLY A 569 -4.18 -0.99 12.93
CA GLY A 569 -3.88 0.32 13.56
C GLY A 569 -5.01 1.32 13.33
N VAL A 570 -5.44 1.48 12.07
CA VAL A 570 -6.55 2.39 11.72
C VAL A 570 -7.87 1.92 12.32
N LEU A 571 -8.16 0.62 12.32
CA LEU A 571 -9.36 0.07 12.97
C LEU A 571 -9.40 0.45 14.45
N HIS A 572 -8.27 0.27 15.14
CA HIS A 572 -8.15 0.53 16.57
C HIS A 572 -8.24 2.02 16.92
N GLU A 573 -7.60 2.87 16.13
CA GLU A 573 -7.65 4.34 16.27
C GLU A 573 -9.07 4.88 16.03
N GLU A 574 -9.71 4.48 14.93
CA GLU A 574 -10.92 5.12 14.42
C GLU A 574 -12.21 4.59 15.04
N LEU A 575 -12.29 3.28 15.31
CA LEU A 575 -13.53 2.61 15.73
C LEU A 575 -13.46 2.08 17.16
N LEU A 576 -12.33 1.47 17.55
CA LEU A 576 -12.18 0.86 18.89
C LEU A 576 -11.68 1.84 19.95
N LYS A 577 -11.14 3.00 19.55
CA LYS A 577 -10.65 4.07 20.44
C LYS A 577 -9.71 3.58 21.55
N GLY A 578 -8.81 2.65 21.25
CA GLY A 578 -7.87 2.15 22.26
C GLY A 578 -8.30 0.88 23.01
N ALA A 579 -9.48 0.31 22.74
CA ALA A 579 -9.97 -0.87 23.47
C ALA A 579 -9.12 -2.12 23.19
N GLU A 580 -8.66 -2.80 24.25
CA GLU A 580 -7.91 -4.06 24.13
C GLU A 580 -8.77 -5.15 23.47
N GLU A 581 -8.21 -5.85 22.48
CA GLU A 581 -8.86 -6.98 21.81
C GLU A 581 -8.36 -8.32 22.35
N GLU A 582 -9.30 -9.25 22.57
CA GLU A 582 -8.95 -10.64 22.84
C GLU A 582 -8.24 -11.25 21.61
N PRO A 583 -7.09 -11.92 21.77
CA PRO A 583 -6.22 -12.31 20.65
C PRO A 583 -6.87 -13.24 19.63
N GLY A 584 -7.86 -14.02 20.07
CA GLY A 584 -8.60 -14.99 19.26
C GLY A 584 -9.89 -14.45 18.65
N GLU A 585 -10.30 -13.21 18.96
CA GLU A 585 -11.59 -12.61 18.55
C GLU A 585 -11.41 -11.25 17.86
N ARG A 586 -10.33 -11.09 17.09
CA ARG A 586 -9.96 -9.82 16.41
C ARG A 586 -10.78 -9.48 15.17
N GLN A 587 -11.68 -10.36 14.76
CA GLN A 587 -12.60 -10.04 13.67
C GLN A 587 -13.62 -9.01 14.18
N TYR A 588 -13.48 -7.76 13.73
CA TYR A 588 -14.43 -6.71 14.07
C TYR A 588 -15.72 -6.82 13.27
N THR A 589 -16.86 -6.85 13.98
CA THR A 589 -18.20 -6.73 13.38
C THR A 589 -18.62 -5.26 13.41
N PHE A 590 -18.87 -4.67 12.25
CA PHE A 590 -19.30 -3.28 12.17
C PHE A 590 -20.68 -3.12 12.82
N THR A 591 -20.77 -2.19 13.76
CA THR A 591 -22.03 -1.84 14.41
C THR A 591 -22.95 -1.11 13.43
N GLU A 592 -24.25 -1.07 13.73
CA GLU A 592 -25.19 -0.27 12.94
C GLU A 592 -24.84 1.23 12.97
N ALA A 593 -24.20 1.71 14.04
CA ALA A 593 -23.68 3.06 14.11
C ALA A 593 -22.50 3.29 13.15
N ASP A 594 -21.58 2.32 13.03
CA ASP A 594 -20.48 2.39 12.08
C ASP A 594 -20.99 2.46 10.64
N LYS A 595 -21.87 1.51 10.27
CA LYS A 595 -22.48 1.44 8.93
C LYS A 595 -23.26 2.73 8.61
N LYS A 596 -24.00 3.25 9.59
CA LYS A 596 -24.70 4.53 9.45
C LYS A 596 -23.73 5.68 9.22
N LYS A 597 -22.64 5.76 9.98
CA LYS A 597 -21.60 6.79 9.79
C LYS A 597 -20.97 6.70 8.41
N PHE A 598 -20.63 5.49 7.96
CA PHE A 598 -20.09 5.28 6.61
C PHE A 598 -21.06 5.67 5.50
N ALA A 599 -22.36 5.45 5.71
CA ALA A 599 -23.40 5.81 4.74
C ALA A 599 -23.70 7.31 4.72
N ASP A 600 -23.76 7.95 5.89
CA ASP A 600 -24.12 9.37 6.04
C ASP A 600 -22.93 10.31 5.78
N ASP A 601 -21.68 9.84 5.95
CA ASP A 601 -20.45 10.62 5.74
C ASP A 601 -19.49 9.90 4.77
N PRO A 602 -19.68 10.07 3.45
CA PRO A 602 -18.82 9.47 2.44
C PRO A 602 -17.36 9.94 2.48
N GLU A 603 -17.10 11.16 2.96
CA GLU A 603 -15.74 11.69 3.10
C GLU A 603 -15.00 11.00 4.24
N TYR A 604 -15.69 10.74 5.36
CA TYR A 604 -15.15 9.92 6.42
C TYR A 604 -14.81 8.50 5.92
N LEU A 605 -15.74 7.85 5.20
CA LEU A 605 -15.48 6.52 4.65
C LEU A 605 -14.30 6.54 3.66
N LEU A 606 -14.17 7.58 2.84
CA LEU A 606 -13.05 7.74 1.92
C LEU A 606 -11.73 7.88 2.68
N LEU A 607 -11.68 8.72 3.72
CA LEU A 607 -10.48 8.93 4.52
C LEU A 607 -10.10 7.66 5.29
N PHE A 608 -11.08 6.98 5.90
CA PHE A 608 -10.89 5.69 6.57
C PHE A 608 -10.22 4.67 5.64
N ARG A 609 -10.75 4.52 4.41
CA ARG A 609 -10.16 3.65 3.38
C ARG A 609 -8.73 4.09 3.00
N LYS A 610 -8.51 5.38 2.76
CA LYS A 610 -7.17 5.91 2.43
C LYS A 610 -6.15 5.64 3.52
N LYS A 611 -6.53 5.78 4.80
CA LYS A 611 -5.65 5.49 5.94
C LYS A 611 -5.24 4.02 5.96
N ILE A 612 -6.19 3.09 5.81
CA ILE A 612 -5.89 1.64 5.76
C ILE A 612 -4.96 1.31 4.58
N GLU A 613 -5.26 1.83 3.39
CA GLU A 613 -4.44 1.58 2.20
C GLU A 613 -3.03 2.17 2.36
N ALA A 614 -2.89 3.35 2.98
CA ALA A 614 -1.60 3.98 3.27
C ALA A 614 -0.78 3.14 4.27
N GLU A 615 -1.40 2.59 5.32
CA GLU A 615 -0.76 1.69 6.27
C GLU A 615 -0.21 0.46 5.54
N ILE A 616 -1.03 -0.23 4.74
CA ILE A 616 -0.63 -1.42 3.99
C ILE A 616 0.51 -1.11 3.01
N ASN A 617 0.45 0.00 2.28
CA ASN A 617 1.51 0.36 1.32
C ASN A 617 2.83 0.71 2.02
N SER A 618 2.77 1.26 3.24
CA SER A 618 3.96 1.60 4.03
C SER A 618 4.73 0.36 4.52
N LEU A 619 4.08 -0.81 4.57
CA LEU A 619 4.70 -2.07 4.97
C LEU A 619 5.65 -2.67 3.93
N PHE A 620 5.77 -2.11 2.73
CA PHE A 620 6.59 -2.71 1.67
C PHE A 620 8.06 -2.94 2.09
N GLY A 621 8.61 -2.08 2.96
CA GLY A 621 9.98 -2.22 3.49
C GLY A 621 10.24 -3.53 4.26
N MET A 622 9.19 -4.22 4.73
CA MET A 622 9.31 -5.51 5.42
C MET A 622 9.80 -6.63 4.49
N TYR A 623 9.64 -6.46 3.17
CA TYR A 623 10.08 -7.45 2.19
C TYR A 623 11.57 -7.36 1.85
N GLN A 624 12.27 -6.32 2.33
CA GLN A 624 13.71 -6.20 2.18
C GLN A 624 14.42 -7.08 3.20
N GLN A 625 15.21 -8.05 2.74
CA GLN A 625 15.88 -9.01 3.61
C GLN A 625 16.87 -8.30 4.54
N GLY A 626 16.76 -8.61 5.84
CA GLY A 626 17.67 -8.08 6.87
C GLY A 626 17.43 -6.61 7.22
N SER A 627 16.41 -5.96 6.66
CA SER A 627 16.03 -4.60 7.06
C SER A 627 15.55 -4.58 8.53
N GLU A 628 15.67 -3.42 9.17
CA GLU A 628 15.15 -3.23 10.53
C GLU A 628 13.66 -3.58 10.60
N MET A 629 12.88 -3.12 9.62
CA MET A 629 11.45 -3.42 9.51
C MET A 629 11.18 -4.93 9.36
N SER A 630 11.93 -5.64 8.50
CA SER A 630 11.80 -7.10 8.35
C SER A 630 12.09 -7.84 9.66
N ASN A 631 13.13 -7.43 10.39
CA ASN A 631 13.51 -8.05 11.66
C ASN A 631 12.49 -7.76 12.75
N GLN A 632 12.01 -6.52 12.86
CA GLN A 632 10.93 -6.15 13.78
C GLN A 632 9.66 -6.95 13.49
N PHE A 633 9.26 -7.06 12.22
CA PHE A 633 8.06 -7.80 11.83
C PHE A 633 8.17 -9.29 12.20
N ARG A 634 9.35 -9.89 12.00
CA ARG A 634 9.64 -11.26 12.44
C ARG A 634 9.45 -11.42 13.95
N GLU A 635 10.01 -10.51 14.74
CA GLU A 635 9.94 -10.59 16.20
C GLU A 635 8.53 -10.35 16.74
N VAL A 636 7.80 -9.39 16.18
CA VAL A 636 6.40 -9.11 16.53
C VAL A 636 5.52 -10.32 16.24
N ILE A 637 5.57 -10.86 15.01
CA ILE A 637 4.75 -12.03 14.65
C ILE A 637 5.15 -13.24 15.50
N ARG A 638 6.44 -13.50 15.69
CA ARG A 638 6.92 -14.61 16.52
C ARG A 638 6.42 -14.51 17.95
N THR A 639 6.52 -13.33 18.56
CA THR A 639 6.04 -13.09 19.92
C THR A 639 4.54 -13.31 20.00
N GLU A 640 3.80 -12.77 19.04
CA GLU A 640 2.35 -12.89 18.98
C GLU A 640 1.88 -14.34 18.79
N MET A 641 2.51 -15.09 17.90
CA MET A 641 2.21 -16.50 17.70
C MET A 641 2.45 -17.31 18.98
N ASN A 642 3.57 -17.08 19.67
CA ASN A 642 3.85 -17.76 20.95
C ASN A 642 2.82 -17.41 22.02
N ARG A 643 2.44 -16.13 22.10
CA ARG A 643 1.42 -15.65 23.04
C ARG A 643 0.07 -16.29 22.78
N ARG A 644 -0.36 -16.40 21.51
CA ARG A 644 -1.62 -17.01 21.08
C ARG A 644 -1.68 -18.52 21.28
N ILE A 645 -0.55 -19.22 21.14
CA ILE A 645 -0.45 -20.66 21.44
C ILE A 645 -0.54 -20.90 22.96
N GLY A 646 -0.12 -19.95 23.78
CA GLY A 646 -0.14 -20.04 25.24
C GLY A 646 0.98 -20.93 25.83
N PRO A 647 0.92 -21.24 27.14
CA PRO A 647 1.89 -22.11 27.79
C PRO A 647 1.82 -23.57 27.27
N GLY A 648 2.95 -24.30 27.29
CA GLY A 648 3.04 -25.66 26.78
C GLY A 648 3.16 -25.77 25.25
N ASN A 649 2.75 -26.90 24.68
CA ASN A 649 2.73 -27.14 23.21
C ASN A 649 4.07 -26.94 22.49
N GLU A 650 5.19 -27.29 23.14
CA GLU A 650 6.55 -27.00 22.62
C GLU A 650 6.82 -27.58 21.23
N LYS A 651 6.32 -28.79 20.92
CA LYS A 651 6.44 -29.38 19.59
C LYS A 651 5.74 -28.55 18.52
N LEU A 652 4.57 -27.98 18.84
CA LEU A 652 3.84 -27.10 17.93
C LEU A 652 4.58 -25.78 17.74
N LYS A 653 5.07 -25.16 18.81
CA LYS A 653 5.84 -23.91 18.75
C LYS A 653 7.11 -24.05 17.91
N GLU A 654 7.86 -25.13 18.11
CA GLU A 654 9.05 -25.44 17.34
C GLU A 654 8.72 -25.67 15.86
N PHE A 655 7.63 -26.40 15.58
CA PHE A 655 7.26 -26.72 14.21
C PHE A 655 6.68 -25.54 13.45
N ILE A 656 5.71 -24.81 14.02
CA ILE A 656 4.87 -23.89 13.24
C ILE A 656 5.60 -22.61 12.85
N ILE A 657 6.57 -22.17 13.67
CA ILE A 657 7.34 -20.93 13.46
C ILE A 657 8.40 -21.18 12.37
N PRO A 658 8.27 -20.57 11.18
CA PRO A 658 9.22 -20.77 10.10
C PRO A 658 10.62 -20.20 10.40
N LYS A 659 11.65 -20.81 9.79
CA LYS A 659 13.04 -20.31 9.84
C LYS A 659 13.29 -19.13 8.91
N TRP A 660 12.49 -19.03 7.85
CA TRP A 660 12.49 -17.95 6.86
C TRP A 660 11.60 -16.77 7.32
N SER A 661 11.93 -15.57 6.86
CA SER A 661 11.33 -14.29 7.22
C SER A 661 9.86 -14.18 6.78
N PRO A 662 8.99 -13.51 7.57
CA PRO A 662 7.64 -13.18 7.13
C PRO A 662 7.65 -12.52 5.75
N GLY A 663 6.73 -12.94 4.89
CA GLY A 663 6.60 -12.39 3.53
C GLY A 663 7.23 -13.26 2.44
N CYS A 664 8.11 -14.22 2.76
CA CYS A 664 8.61 -15.17 1.76
C CYS A 664 7.45 -15.97 1.08
N ARG A 665 6.38 -16.21 1.85
CA ARG A 665 5.06 -16.58 1.36
C ARG A 665 4.08 -15.43 1.63
N ARG A 666 2.95 -15.43 0.92
CA ARG A 666 1.83 -14.53 1.25
C ARG A 666 1.47 -14.74 2.72
N ILE A 667 1.54 -13.66 3.47
CA ILE A 667 1.19 -13.64 4.89
C ILE A 667 -0.34 -13.66 4.97
N SER A 668 -0.90 -14.46 5.87
CA SER A 668 -2.33 -14.50 6.12
C SER A 668 -2.60 -14.21 7.60
N PRO A 669 -3.58 -13.34 7.90
CA PRO A 669 -4.23 -13.33 9.20
C PRO A 669 -4.86 -14.71 9.46
N GLY A 670 -4.98 -15.08 10.74
CA GLY A 670 -5.46 -16.41 11.11
C GLY A 670 -6.12 -16.40 12.47
N ASP A 671 -7.14 -15.56 12.63
CA ASP A 671 -7.90 -15.44 13.88
C ASP A 671 -8.51 -16.79 14.27
N GLY A 672 -8.33 -17.16 15.54
CA GLY A 672 -8.76 -18.45 16.10
C GLY A 672 -7.95 -19.68 15.67
N TYR A 673 -7.07 -19.61 14.65
CA TYR A 673 -6.36 -20.79 14.15
C TYR A 673 -5.38 -21.39 15.17
N LEU A 674 -4.52 -20.54 15.76
CA LEU A 674 -3.53 -21.00 16.74
C LEU A 674 -4.21 -21.51 18.01
N GLU A 675 -5.32 -20.87 18.41
CA GLU A 675 -6.13 -21.24 19.55
C GLU A 675 -6.84 -22.59 19.31
N ALA A 676 -7.34 -22.82 18.09
CA ALA A 676 -7.97 -24.08 17.72
C ALA A 676 -6.98 -25.26 17.72
N LEU A 677 -5.73 -25.04 17.30
CA LEU A 677 -4.70 -26.08 17.28
C LEU A 677 -4.30 -26.61 18.66
N VAL A 678 -4.60 -25.88 19.73
CA VAL A 678 -4.26 -26.26 21.12
C VAL A 678 -5.48 -26.72 21.93
N LYS A 679 -6.65 -26.88 21.29
CA LYS A 679 -7.84 -27.45 21.93
C LYS A 679 -7.72 -28.96 22.07
N ASP A 680 -8.33 -29.50 23.13
CA ASP A 680 -8.24 -30.92 23.48
C ASP A 680 -8.74 -31.87 22.38
N ASN A 681 -9.66 -31.42 21.52
CA ASN A 681 -10.19 -32.20 20.40
C ASN A 681 -9.41 -32.01 19.09
N VAL A 682 -8.26 -31.35 19.12
CA VAL A 682 -7.41 -31.14 17.93
C VAL A 682 -6.02 -31.69 18.18
N GLN A 683 -5.52 -32.49 17.23
CA GLN A 683 -4.17 -33.04 17.25
C GLN A 683 -3.38 -32.54 16.03
N PRO A 684 -2.40 -31.66 16.23
CA PRO A 684 -1.39 -31.37 15.21
C PRO A 684 -0.53 -32.60 14.93
N VAL A 685 -0.50 -33.05 13.67
CA VAL A 685 0.28 -34.21 13.21
C VAL A 685 1.44 -33.72 12.35
N PHE A 686 2.67 -33.89 12.84
CA PHE A 686 3.89 -33.41 12.17
C PHE A 686 4.58 -34.46 11.31
N SER A 687 4.18 -35.73 11.45
CA SER A 687 4.70 -36.85 10.65
C SER A 687 4.17 -36.77 9.22
N GLY A 688 5.00 -37.15 8.25
CA GLY A 688 4.59 -37.21 6.84
C GLY A 688 3.44 -38.20 6.63
N ILE A 689 2.62 -37.97 5.61
CA ILE A 689 1.59 -38.94 5.19
C ILE A 689 2.27 -39.96 4.29
N LYS A 690 2.20 -41.24 4.68
CA LYS A 690 2.70 -42.36 3.87
C LYS A 690 1.67 -42.77 2.82
N LYS A 691 0.44 -43.03 3.26
CA LYS A 691 -0.70 -43.36 2.38
C LYS A 691 -2.04 -43.20 3.10
N VAL A 692 -3.09 -43.13 2.32
CA VAL A 692 -4.48 -43.23 2.80
C VAL A 692 -4.94 -44.70 2.68
N VAL A 693 -5.72 -45.15 3.65
CA VAL A 693 -6.30 -46.49 3.74
C VAL A 693 -7.82 -46.38 3.96
N PRO A 694 -8.61 -47.46 3.81
CA PRO A 694 -10.07 -47.38 3.90
C PRO A 694 -10.64 -46.66 5.12
N GLU A 695 -10.01 -46.80 6.28
CA GLU A 695 -10.44 -46.22 7.55
C GLU A 695 -9.74 -44.90 7.95
N GLY A 696 -8.78 -44.40 7.16
CA GLY A 696 -8.08 -43.16 7.48
C GLY A 696 -6.68 -43.02 6.86
N ILE A 697 -5.73 -42.47 7.63
CA ILE A 697 -4.38 -42.12 7.13
C ILE A 697 -3.31 -42.88 7.92
N ILE A 698 -2.34 -43.46 7.20
CA ILE A 698 -1.10 -43.97 7.80
C ILE A 698 0.01 -42.94 7.58
N THR A 699 0.63 -42.51 8.69
CA THR A 699 1.78 -41.62 8.67
C THR A 699 3.10 -42.39 8.55
N GLU A 700 4.20 -41.70 8.25
CA GLU A 700 5.52 -42.31 8.01
C GLU A 700 6.11 -43.01 9.24
N ASP A 701 5.70 -42.61 10.45
CA ASP A 701 6.02 -43.28 11.72
C ASP A 701 5.17 -44.54 11.97
N GLY A 702 4.27 -44.89 11.05
CA GLY A 702 3.43 -46.09 11.11
C GLY A 702 2.15 -45.94 11.91
N ALA A 703 1.85 -44.74 12.45
CA ALA A 703 0.60 -44.50 13.16
C ALA A 703 -0.60 -44.50 12.21
N LEU A 704 -1.70 -45.11 12.64
CA LEU A 704 -2.98 -45.09 11.93
C LEU A 704 -3.91 -44.07 12.58
N HIS A 705 -4.25 -43.03 11.82
CA HIS A 705 -5.21 -41.99 12.17
C HIS A 705 -6.56 -42.34 11.56
N LYS A 706 -7.55 -42.72 12.39
CA LYS A 706 -8.89 -43.08 11.91
C LYS A 706 -9.78 -41.84 11.84
N MET A 707 -10.56 -41.72 10.77
CA MET A 707 -11.45 -40.58 10.54
C MET A 707 -12.65 -40.94 9.68
N ASP A 708 -13.75 -40.22 9.87
CA ASP A 708 -14.99 -40.31 9.11
C ASP A 708 -14.95 -39.42 7.87
N VAL A 709 -14.23 -38.29 7.95
CA VAL A 709 -14.14 -37.28 6.90
C VAL A 709 -12.67 -36.87 6.69
N LEU A 710 -12.27 -36.71 5.44
CA LEU A 710 -10.97 -36.21 5.04
C LEU A 710 -11.13 -34.90 4.23
N VAL A 711 -10.55 -33.82 4.75
CA VAL A 711 -10.55 -32.48 4.13
C VAL A 711 -9.17 -32.20 3.54
N CYS A 712 -9.12 -31.98 2.23
CA CYS A 712 -7.91 -31.57 1.53
C CYS A 712 -7.88 -30.03 1.39
N ALA A 713 -7.16 -29.35 2.29
CA ALA A 713 -6.88 -27.91 2.24
C ALA A 713 -5.53 -27.64 1.54
N THR A 714 -5.33 -28.27 0.39
CA THR A 714 -4.03 -28.41 -0.28
C THR A 714 -3.71 -27.31 -1.29
N GLY A 715 -4.58 -26.31 -1.41
CA GLY A 715 -4.39 -25.13 -2.26
C GLY A 715 -4.77 -25.37 -3.72
N PHE A 716 -4.15 -24.62 -4.62
CA PHE A 716 -4.47 -24.62 -6.05
C PHE A 716 -3.28 -25.07 -6.89
N GLN A 717 -3.57 -25.55 -8.10
CA GLN A 717 -2.59 -25.59 -9.17
C GLN A 717 -2.43 -24.16 -9.70
N VAL A 718 -1.29 -23.56 -9.39
CA VAL A 718 -0.96 -22.18 -9.75
C VAL A 718 -0.96 -22.05 -11.28
N ALA A 719 -1.89 -21.26 -11.80
CA ALA A 719 -2.05 -21.03 -13.22
C ALA A 719 -1.20 -19.83 -13.65
N PHE A 720 0.11 -20.02 -13.81
CA PHE A 720 0.94 -19.00 -14.46
C PHE A 720 0.66 -18.87 -15.95
N ARG A 721 0.03 -19.89 -16.55
CA ARG A 721 -0.44 -19.91 -17.93
C ARG A 721 -1.98 -19.92 -17.94
N PRO A 722 -2.61 -19.44 -19.02
CA PRO A 722 -4.07 -19.53 -19.15
C PRO A 722 -4.58 -20.97 -19.01
N ALA A 723 -5.78 -21.16 -18.48
CA ALA A 723 -6.39 -22.49 -18.33
C ALA A 723 -6.90 -23.10 -19.66
N PHE A 724 -6.59 -22.45 -20.78
CA PHE A 724 -7.01 -22.78 -22.12
C PHE A 724 -5.83 -22.56 -23.08
N LYS A 725 -5.86 -23.23 -24.22
CA LYS A 725 -4.78 -23.16 -25.20
C LYS A 725 -4.81 -21.82 -25.92
N VAL A 726 -3.69 -21.10 -25.97
CA VAL A 726 -3.53 -19.89 -26.79
C VAL A 726 -2.52 -20.18 -27.88
N VAL A 727 -2.84 -19.90 -29.14
CA VAL A 727 -2.00 -20.21 -30.30
C VAL A 727 -1.70 -18.94 -31.09
N ASN A 728 -0.43 -18.69 -31.39
CA ASN A 728 0.01 -17.54 -32.17
C ASN A 728 -0.14 -17.76 -33.70
N GLY A 729 0.25 -16.75 -34.48
CA GLY A 729 0.15 -16.79 -35.95
C GLY A 729 1.04 -17.85 -36.62
N ASP A 730 2.09 -18.31 -35.94
CA ASP A 730 3.01 -19.35 -36.43
C ASP A 730 2.53 -20.77 -36.07
N GLY A 731 1.36 -20.89 -35.43
CA GLY A 731 0.81 -22.18 -34.98
C GLY A 731 1.42 -22.70 -33.68
N VAL A 732 2.28 -21.93 -33.01
CA VAL A 732 2.93 -22.27 -31.75
C VAL A 732 2.02 -21.89 -30.58
N THR A 733 1.90 -22.79 -29.62
CA THR A 733 1.12 -22.53 -28.40
C THR A 733 1.89 -21.67 -27.41
N LEU A 734 1.16 -20.92 -26.57
CA LEU A 734 1.75 -20.15 -25.47
C LEU A 734 2.57 -21.03 -24.53
N ASP A 735 2.11 -22.25 -24.27
CA ASP A 735 2.83 -23.21 -23.44
C ASP A 735 4.18 -23.61 -24.05
N GLU A 736 4.22 -23.89 -25.35
CA GLU A 736 5.44 -24.20 -26.10
C GLU A 736 6.39 -23.00 -26.16
N ASP A 737 5.86 -21.81 -26.45
CA ASP A 737 6.63 -20.56 -26.55
C ASP A 737 7.30 -20.17 -25.22
N TRP A 738 6.55 -20.29 -24.13
CA TRP A 738 7.04 -19.96 -22.79
C TRP A 738 8.03 -21.01 -22.27
N GLY A 739 7.97 -22.23 -22.79
CA GLY A 739 8.85 -23.33 -22.40
C GLY A 739 8.84 -23.56 -20.88
N LYS A 740 9.98 -23.33 -20.21
CA LYS A 740 10.17 -23.67 -18.80
C LYS A 740 9.63 -22.64 -17.79
N GLY A 741 9.23 -21.45 -18.21
CA GLY A 741 8.78 -20.40 -17.28
C GLY A 741 7.87 -19.35 -17.93
N PRO A 742 7.16 -18.54 -17.13
CA PRO A 742 6.33 -17.46 -17.64
C PRO A 742 7.09 -16.46 -18.51
N ASN A 743 6.53 -16.08 -19.65
CA ASN A 743 7.06 -15.06 -20.56
C ASN A 743 5.98 -13.96 -20.75
N LEU A 744 5.83 -13.10 -19.73
CA LEU A 744 4.77 -12.09 -19.67
C LEU A 744 5.31 -10.73 -19.21
N TYR A 745 5.25 -9.73 -20.09
CA TYR A 745 5.72 -8.37 -19.82
C TYR A 745 4.77 -7.64 -18.87
N LEU A 746 5.32 -7.14 -17.76
CA LEU A 746 4.60 -6.44 -16.68
C LEU A 746 3.38 -7.19 -16.10
N GLY A 747 3.30 -8.51 -16.30
CA GLY A 747 2.11 -9.28 -15.95
C GLY A 747 0.89 -9.07 -16.86
N LEU A 748 1.07 -8.43 -18.01
CA LEU A 748 -0.01 -7.94 -18.88
C LEU A 748 0.03 -8.50 -20.31
N SER A 749 1.18 -8.44 -21.00
CA SER A 749 1.26 -8.72 -22.45
C SER A 749 2.30 -9.79 -22.76
N ALA A 750 2.02 -10.67 -23.73
CA ALA A 750 2.95 -11.73 -24.13
C ALA A 750 3.53 -11.45 -25.54
N PRO A 751 4.86 -11.61 -25.74
CA PRO A 751 5.49 -11.38 -27.05
C PRO A 751 5.00 -12.42 -28.05
N ARG A 752 4.84 -12.05 -29.33
CA ARG A 752 4.31 -12.93 -30.41
C ARG A 752 2.84 -13.36 -30.24
N PHE A 753 2.16 -12.96 -29.17
CA PHE A 753 0.72 -13.15 -28.96
C PHE A 753 0.00 -11.79 -29.07
N PRO A 754 -0.26 -11.33 -30.29
CA PRO A 754 -0.85 -10.01 -30.52
C PRO A 754 -2.23 -9.86 -29.91
N ASN A 755 -2.55 -8.63 -29.47
CA ASN A 755 -3.85 -8.25 -28.92
C ASN A 755 -4.32 -9.16 -27.77
N PHE A 756 -3.39 -9.80 -27.05
CA PHE A 756 -3.66 -10.65 -25.91
C PHE A 756 -3.19 -9.96 -24.63
N TYR A 757 -4.12 -9.76 -23.69
CA TYR A 757 -3.84 -9.12 -22.40
C TYR A 757 -4.25 -10.04 -21.26
N THR A 758 -3.43 -10.13 -20.23
CA THR A 758 -3.73 -10.82 -18.97
C THR A 758 -3.96 -9.80 -17.87
N ILE A 759 -4.93 -10.04 -17.00
CA ILE A 759 -5.19 -9.20 -15.84
C ILE A 759 -4.58 -9.90 -14.61
N VAL A 760 -3.66 -9.21 -13.92
CA VAL A 760 -2.91 -9.70 -12.74
C VAL A 760 -2.19 -11.05 -12.94
N GLY A 761 -1.46 -11.20 -14.06
CA GLY A 761 -0.61 -12.35 -14.34
C GLY A 761 0.76 -12.32 -13.63
N PRO A 762 1.66 -13.29 -13.92
CA PRO A 762 3.03 -13.32 -13.41
C PRO A 762 3.77 -11.98 -13.54
N GLY A 763 4.24 -11.45 -12.42
CA GLY A 763 4.82 -10.11 -12.30
C GLY A 763 3.88 -9.05 -11.74
N ALA A 764 2.68 -9.42 -11.30
CA ALA A 764 1.76 -8.56 -10.55
C ALA A 764 2.09 -8.49 -9.04
N THR A 765 1.33 -7.67 -8.33
CA THR A 765 1.45 -7.31 -6.91
C THR A 765 0.72 -8.30 -5.99
N TRP A 766 1.02 -9.59 -6.11
CA TRP A 766 0.29 -10.61 -5.33
C TRP A 766 0.67 -10.69 -3.85
N SER A 767 1.85 -10.17 -3.48
CA SER A 767 2.36 -10.16 -2.11
C SER A 767 2.16 -8.81 -1.41
N SER A 768 2.13 -7.70 -2.16
CA SER A 768 2.07 -6.35 -1.61
C SER A 768 0.75 -5.66 -1.95
N GLY A 769 0.24 -4.87 -1.00
CA GLY A 769 -0.95 -4.04 -1.18
C GLY A 769 -2.24 -4.81 -1.50
N THR A 770 -3.21 -4.08 -2.04
CA THR A 770 -4.53 -4.61 -2.39
C THR A 770 -4.60 -4.98 -3.87
N LEU A 771 -5.26 -6.09 -4.19
CA LEU A 771 -5.25 -6.64 -5.56
C LEU A 771 -6.19 -5.89 -6.51
N LEU A 772 -7.33 -5.37 -6.03
CA LEU A 772 -8.34 -4.74 -6.88
C LEU A 772 -7.84 -3.47 -7.60
N PRO A 773 -7.04 -2.57 -7.00
CA PRO A 773 -6.39 -1.47 -7.72
C PRO A 773 -5.46 -1.93 -8.86
N SER A 774 -4.82 -3.08 -8.67
CA SER A 774 -3.94 -3.68 -9.68
C SER A 774 -4.75 -4.27 -10.84
N ILE A 775 -5.90 -4.89 -10.54
CA ILE A 775 -6.89 -5.31 -11.56
C ILE A 775 -7.41 -4.08 -12.33
N GLU A 776 -7.82 -3.03 -11.63
CA GLU A 776 -8.31 -1.79 -12.22
C GLU A 776 -7.29 -1.21 -13.20
N THR A 777 -6.05 -1.01 -12.76
CA THR A 777 -5.03 -0.36 -13.60
C THR A 777 -4.61 -1.26 -14.77
N SER A 778 -4.59 -2.59 -14.58
CA SER A 778 -4.35 -3.55 -15.67
C SER A 778 -5.45 -3.51 -16.74
N VAL A 779 -6.71 -3.38 -16.31
CA VAL A 779 -7.85 -3.20 -17.21
C VAL A 779 -7.76 -1.87 -17.96
N GLU A 780 -7.44 -0.79 -17.26
CA GLU A 780 -7.23 0.53 -17.89
C GLU A 780 -6.10 0.51 -18.92
N TYR A 781 -5.00 -0.20 -18.62
CA TYR A 781 -3.90 -0.44 -19.55
C TYR A 781 -4.41 -1.12 -20.83
N ALA A 782 -5.11 -2.25 -20.69
CA ALA A 782 -5.65 -2.98 -21.82
C ALA A 782 -6.63 -2.12 -22.65
N ILE A 783 -7.47 -1.30 -22.01
CA ILE A 783 -8.39 -0.39 -22.71
C ILE A 783 -7.64 0.75 -23.42
N LYS A 784 -6.56 1.29 -22.84
CA LYS A 784 -5.71 2.27 -23.52
C LYS A 784 -5.06 1.66 -24.77
N MET A 785 -4.64 0.40 -24.71
CA MET A 785 -4.17 -0.33 -25.89
C MET A 785 -5.29 -0.51 -26.92
N MET A 786 -6.50 -0.92 -26.52
CA MET A 786 -7.67 -1.02 -27.40
C MET A 786 -7.99 0.31 -28.08
N ARG A 787 -8.00 1.42 -27.34
CA ARG A 787 -8.24 2.76 -27.88
C ARG A 787 -7.20 3.12 -28.95
N LYS A 788 -5.92 2.81 -28.70
CA LYS A 788 -4.87 3.00 -29.72
C LYS A 788 -5.13 2.15 -30.96
N ILE A 789 -5.56 0.89 -30.78
CA ILE A 789 -5.94 0.01 -31.90
C ILE A 789 -7.08 0.63 -32.72
N GLN A 790 -8.12 1.16 -32.08
CA GLN A 790 -9.28 1.76 -32.75
C GLN A 790 -8.91 2.99 -33.56
N LYS A 791 -8.12 3.89 -32.96
CA LYS A 791 -7.88 5.24 -33.48
C LYS A 791 -6.76 5.26 -34.52
N GLU A 792 -5.73 4.44 -34.39
CA GLU A 792 -4.56 4.48 -35.27
C GLU A 792 -4.55 3.42 -36.39
N GLN A 793 -5.71 2.78 -36.64
CA GLN A 793 -5.85 1.77 -37.70
C GLN A 793 -4.87 0.59 -37.55
N ILE A 794 -4.59 0.18 -36.31
CA ILE A 794 -3.66 -0.91 -36.00
C ILE A 794 -4.39 -2.24 -36.18
N LYS A 795 -3.73 -3.19 -36.85
CA LYS A 795 -4.18 -4.58 -37.01
C LYS A 795 -3.84 -5.39 -35.76
N SER A 796 -2.59 -5.31 -35.33
CA SER A 796 -2.09 -6.06 -34.19
C SER A 796 -0.98 -5.33 -33.45
N ILE A 797 -0.92 -5.60 -32.14
CA ILE A 797 0.11 -5.11 -31.24
C ILE A 797 0.55 -6.23 -30.28
N ASP A 798 1.84 -6.51 -30.23
CA ASP A 798 2.47 -7.45 -29.28
C ASP A 798 3.76 -6.86 -28.73
N VAL A 799 4.14 -7.22 -27.51
CA VAL A 799 5.34 -6.69 -26.86
C VAL A 799 6.60 -7.27 -27.50
N LYS A 800 7.68 -6.49 -27.57
CA LYS A 800 8.98 -6.98 -28.01
C LYS A 800 9.57 -7.93 -26.97
N GLN A 801 10.26 -8.99 -27.41
CA GLN A 801 10.93 -9.91 -26.49
C GLN A 801 12.01 -9.21 -25.66
N GLU A 802 12.79 -8.31 -26.27
CA GLU A 802 13.86 -7.56 -25.59
C GLU A 802 13.35 -6.71 -24.39
N ALA A 803 12.19 -6.06 -24.53
CA ALA A 803 11.61 -5.26 -23.44
C ALA A 803 11.17 -6.15 -22.26
N LEU A 804 10.75 -7.39 -22.55
CA LEU A 804 10.42 -8.38 -21.53
C LEU A 804 11.67 -8.92 -20.85
N ASP A 805 12.70 -9.25 -21.63
CA ASP A 805 13.97 -9.74 -21.10
C ASP A 805 14.61 -8.70 -20.17
N ASP A 806 14.58 -7.41 -20.53
CA ASP A 806 15.10 -6.32 -19.72
C ASP A 806 14.37 -6.17 -18.38
N ILE A 807 13.03 -6.23 -18.37
CA ILE A 807 12.27 -6.15 -17.11
C ILE A 807 12.50 -7.38 -16.24
N TYR A 808 12.67 -8.57 -16.83
CA TYR A 808 13.00 -9.77 -16.06
C TYR A 808 14.42 -9.76 -15.50
N ALA A 809 15.38 -9.18 -16.21
CA ALA A 809 16.71 -8.93 -15.66
C ALA A 809 16.63 -8.00 -14.43
N HIS A 810 15.75 -6.99 -14.48
CA HIS A 810 15.48 -6.13 -13.32
C HIS A 810 14.82 -6.89 -12.16
N PHE A 811 13.84 -7.76 -12.43
CA PHE A 811 13.22 -8.61 -11.40
C PHE A 811 14.26 -9.49 -10.71
N ASP A 812 15.08 -10.18 -11.50
CA ASP A 812 16.11 -11.07 -11.00
C ASP A 812 17.13 -10.34 -10.13
N GLU A 813 17.54 -9.12 -10.52
CA GLU A 813 18.47 -8.31 -9.72
C GLU A 813 17.83 -7.83 -8.42
N PHE A 814 16.64 -7.24 -8.49
CA PHE A 814 15.93 -6.71 -7.32
C PHE A 814 15.70 -7.79 -6.28
N HIS A 815 15.25 -8.97 -6.72
CA HIS A 815 14.85 -10.03 -5.80
C HIS A 815 16.00 -10.71 -5.05
N LYS A 816 17.27 -10.53 -5.46
CA LYS A 816 18.44 -11.05 -4.73
C LYS A 816 18.50 -10.61 -3.26
N THR A 817 17.90 -9.47 -2.94
CA THR A 817 17.96 -8.87 -1.59
C THR A 817 16.61 -8.87 -0.87
N THR A 818 15.62 -9.60 -1.40
CA THR A 818 14.25 -9.64 -0.85
C THR A 818 14.01 -10.91 -0.05
N VAL A 819 13.08 -10.88 0.92
CA VAL A 819 12.70 -12.08 1.69
C VAL A 819 12.13 -13.20 0.81
N TRP A 820 11.63 -12.89 -0.39
CA TRP A 820 11.07 -13.88 -1.33
C TRP A 820 12.12 -14.88 -1.85
N GLN A 821 13.42 -14.50 -1.85
CA GLN A 821 14.52 -15.38 -2.28
C GLN A 821 14.85 -16.48 -1.26
N GLU A 822 14.43 -16.32 0.00
CA GLU A 822 14.73 -17.26 1.07
C GLU A 822 14.20 -18.68 0.81
N GLU A 823 14.67 -19.64 1.61
CA GLU A 823 14.40 -21.08 1.44
C GLU A 823 12.98 -21.49 1.90
N CYS A 824 11.96 -20.78 1.43
CA CYS A 824 10.57 -21.16 1.57
C CYS A 824 10.03 -21.73 0.24
N ARG A 825 9.34 -22.88 0.30
CA ARG A 825 8.55 -23.36 -0.86
C ARG A 825 7.36 -22.43 -1.07
N SER A 826 7.29 -21.68 -2.17
CA SER A 826 6.22 -20.71 -2.41
C SER A 826 5.71 -20.79 -3.84
N TRP A 827 4.41 -20.50 -4.02
CA TRP A 827 3.84 -20.39 -5.36
C TRP A 827 4.39 -19.18 -6.13
N PHE A 828 4.90 -18.15 -5.45
CA PHE A 828 5.67 -17.05 -6.07
C PHE A 828 6.88 -17.53 -6.89
N LYS A 829 7.36 -18.75 -6.58
CA LYS A 829 8.52 -19.44 -7.18
C LYS A 829 8.09 -20.72 -7.91
N ASP A 830 6.89 -20.75 -8.48
CA ASP A 830 6.35 -21.91 -9.20
C ASP A 830 6.26 -23.17 -8.30
N GLY A 831 5.94 -22.99 -7.01
CA GLY A 831 5.82 -24.08 -6.04
C GLY A 831 7.14 -24.72 -5.61
N LYS A 832 8.28 -24.11 -5.96
CA LYS A 832 9.64 -24.56 -5.62
C LYS A 832 10.21 -23.79 -4.42
N VAL A 833 11.27 -24.34 -3.83
CA VAL A 833 12.02 -23.69 -2.72
C VAL A 833 12.87 -22.55 -3.25
N LYS A 834 13.62 -22.80 -4.33
CA LYS A 834 14.37 -21.80 -5.10
C LYS A 834 13.97 -21.90 -6.57
N ASN A 835 13.61 -20.75 -7.14
CA ASN A 835 13.34 -20.52 -8.54
C ASN A 835 13.33 -18.99 -8.77
N ARG A 836 13.21 -18.54 -10.02
CA ARG A 836 12.87 -17.13 -10.30
C ARG A 836 11.60 -16.74 -9.55
N ILE A 837 11.56 -15.51 -9.03
CA ILE A 837 10.43 -14.93 -8.33
C ILE A 837 9.61 -14.12 -9.34
N TYR A 838 8.31 -14.43 -9.43
CA TYR A 838 7.39 -13.80 -10.39
C TYR A 838 6.48 -12.75 -9.75
N LEU A 839 7.03 -12.00 -8.80
CA LEU A 839 6.36 -10.87 -8.15
C LEU A 839 6.86 -9.57 -8.76
N TRP A 840 6.04 -8.52 -8.69
CA TRP A 840 6.51 -7.18 -9.02
C TRP A 840 7.67 -6.76 -8.10
N PRO A 841 8.78 -6.22 -8.62
CA PRO A 841 9.93 -5.74 -7.85
C PRO A 841 9.66 -4.34 -7.27
N GLY A 842 8.58 -4.19 -6.50
CA GLY A 842 8.17 -2.90 -5.95
C GLY A 842 6.87 -2.96 -5.16
N SER A 843 6.52 -1.84 -4.54
CA SER A 843 5.22 -1.68 -3.86
C SER A 843 4.07 -1.65 -4.88
N THR A 844 2.84 -1.78 -4.39
CA THR A 844 1.66 -1.76 -5.26
C THR A 844 1.55 -0.44 -5.99
N ILE A 845 1.69 0.68 -5.28
CA ILE A 845 1.70 2.00 -5.93
C ILE A 845 2.83 2.17 -6.96
N HIS A 846 3.97 1.50 -6.78
CA HIS A 846 5.04 1.48 -7.79
C HIS A 846 4.57 0.78 -9.07
N PHE A 847 3.92 -0.39 -8.93
CA PHE A 847 3.31 -1.09 -10.06
C PHE A 847 2.25 -0.24 -10.76
N LEU A 848 1.29 0.30 -9.99
CA LEU A 848 0.20 1.12 -10.53
C LEU A 848 0.74 2.31 -11.32
N LYS A 849 1.79 2.97 -10.82
CA LYS A 849 2.46 4.05 -11.53
C LYS A 849 3.09 3.56 -12.84
N THR A 850 3.81 2.44 -12.81
CA THR A 850 4.49 1.89 -14.00
C THR A 850 3.52 1.50 -15.11
N ILE A 851 2.38 0.89 -14.76
CA ILE A 851 1.39 0.44 -15.75
C ILE A 851 0.27 1.46 -15.97
N LYS A 852 0.33 2.66 -15.38
CA LYS A 852 -0.72 3.66 -15.58
C LYS A 852 -0.83 4.05 -17.04
N ASP A 853 0.29 4.24 -17.71
CA ASP A 853 0.38 4.63 -19.11
C ASP A 853 1.22 3.61 -19.90
N PRO A 854 0.68 3.00 -20.98
CA PRO A 854 1.44 2.06 -21.78
C PRO A 854 2.66 2.69 -22.44
N ARG A 855 3.81 2.01 -22.31
CA ARG A 855 5.05 2.32 -23.03
C ARG A 855 4.98 1.76 -24.45
N PHE A 856 4.42 2.52 -25.39
CA PHE A 856 4.21 2.04 -26.75
C PHE A 856 5.51 1.74 -27.52
N GLU A 857 6.63 2.31 -27.11
CA GLU A 857 7.97 2.03 -27.66
C GLU A 857 8.42 0.57 -27.43
N ASP A 858 7.86 -0.10 -26.43
CA ASP A 858 8.18 -1.48 -26.06
C ASP A 858 7.40 -2.49 -26.93
N TYR A 859 6.56 -2.03 -27.86
CA TYR A 859 5.67 -2.87 -28.67
C TYR A 859 6.02 -2.90 -30.16
N ASN A 860 5.75 -4.05 -30.78
CA ASN A 860 5.64 -4.22 -32.21
C ASN A 860 4.23 -3.81 -32.65
N ILE A 861 4.12 -2.86 -33.57
CA ILE A 861 2.83 -2.37 -34.10
C ILE A 861 2.73 -2.72 -35.58
N ARG A 862 1.68 -3.46 -35.95
CA ARG A 862 1.37 -3.79 -37.35
C ARG A 862 0.07 -3.10 -37.75
N TYR A 863 0.11 -2.31 -38.82
CA TYR A 863 -1.03 -1.51 -39.27
C TYR A 863 -1.92 -2.28 -40.25
N ARG A 864 -3.21 -1.91 -40.32
CA ARG A 864 -4.15 -2.50 -41.29
C ARG A 864 -3.89 -2.08 -42.73
N TYR A 865 -3.26 -0.93 -42.91
CA TYR A 865 -2.95 -0.34 -44.21
C TYR A 865 -1.43 -0.20 -44.36
N ASN A 866 -0.95 -0.16 -45.60
CA ASN A 866 0.48 0.08 -45.92
C ASN A 866 1.00 1.49 -45.55
N ASN A 867 0.19 2.31 -44.89
CA ASN A 867 0.58 3.62 -44.41
C ASN A 867 0.13 3.78 -42.96
N ARG A 868 1.09 3.92 -42.03
CA ARG A 868 0.82 4.11 -40.60
C ARG A 868 0.04 5.40 -40.30
N PHE A 869 0.02 6.35 -41.23
CA PHE A 869 -0.72 7.61 -41.11
C PHE A 869 -2.14 7.55 -41.70
N ALA A 870 -2.63 6.37 -42.07
CA ALA A 870 -4.00 6.22 -42.59
C ALA A 870 -5.08 6.76 -41.64
N PHE A 871 -4.80 6.80 -40.32
CA PHE A 871 -5.70 7.37 -39.33
C PHE A 871 -5.95 8.87 -39.50
N LEU A 872 -5.08 9.62 -40.18
CA LEU A 872 -5.29 11.05 -40.45
C LEU A 872 -6.57 11.31 -41.24
N GLY A 873 -7.00 10.32 -42.03
CA GLY A 873 -8.26 10.41 -42.77
C GLY A 873 -8.28 11.55 -43.79
N ASN A 874 -9.46 12.10 -44.03
CA ASN A 874 -9.76 13.11 -45.04
C ASN A 874 -9.32 14.54 -44.66
N GLY A 875 -8.58 14.72 -43.56
CA GLY A 875 -8.16 16.02 -43.05
C GLY A 875 -9.17 16.71 -42.12
N GLU A 876 -10.34 16.12 -41.88
CA GLU A 876 -11.30 16.61 -40.89
C GLU A 876 -10.99 16.05 -39.49
N VAL A 877 -11.52 16.71 -38.46
CA VAL A 877 -11.63 16.16 -37.08
C VAL A 877 -13.09 15.95 -36.73
N LYS A 878 -13.40 15.21 -35.65
CA LYS A 878 -14.79 14.87 -35.26
C LYS A 878 -15.69 16.10 -35.19
N ALA A 879 -15.17 17.22 -34.69
CA ALA A 879 -15.92 18.47 -34.58
C ALA A 879 -16.48 19.00 -35.92
N HIS A 880 -15.83 18.72 -37.06
CA HIS A 880 -16.33 19.10 -38.39
C HIS A 880 -17.63 18.38 -38.75
N THR A 881 -17.87 17.19 -38.19
CA THR A 881 -19.09 16.40 -38.43
C THR A 881 -20.31 16.93 -37.69
N ILE A 882 -20.12 17.86 -36.74
CA ILE A 882 -21.17 18.44 -35.91
C ILE A 882 -21.34 19.90 -36.33
N LYS A 883 -22.46 20.20 -37.01
CA LYS A 883 -22.74 21.55 -37.50
C LYS A 883 -22.73 22.57 -36.36
N GLY A 884 -21.88 23.59 -36.48
CA GLY A 884 -21.81 24.69 -35.51
C GLY A 884 -21.06 24.37 -34.23
N ASN A 885 -20.23 23.31 -34.19
CA ASN A 885 -19.43 22.96 -33.01
C ASN A 885 -18.22 23.90 -32.81
N VAL A 886 -18.51 25.16 -32.45
CA VAL A 886 -17.49 26.19 -32.21
C VAL A 886 -16.49 25.76 -31.15
N GLN A 887 -16.95 25.17 -30.05
CA GLN A 887 -16.08 24.73 -28.95
C GLN A 887 -15.12 23.61 -29.38
N GLY A 888 -15.59 22.62 -30.15
CA GLY A 888 -14.75 21.54 -30.66
C GLY A 888 -13.78 21.95 -31.76
N LEU A 889 -14.06 23.04 -32.48
CA LEU A 889 -13.18 23.58 -33.54
C LEU A 889 -12.14 24.58 -33.01
N ALA A 890 -12.39 25.20 -31.86
CA ALA A 890 -11.48 26.16 -31.25
C ALA A 890 -11.12 25.86 -29.76
N PRO A 891 -10.89 24.60 -29.34
CA PRO A 891 -10.69 24.26 -27.93
C PRO A 891 -9.40 24.86 -27.33
N TYR A 892 -8.46 25.27 -28.18
CA TYR A 892 -7.20 25.88 -27.78
C TYR A 892 -7.31 27.38 -27.46
N VAL A 893 -8.40 28.05 -27.83
CA VAL A 893 -8.64 29.47 -27.52
C VAL A 893 -9.23 29.57 -26.11
N ARG A 894 -8.43 30.09 -25.15
CA ARG A 894 -8.75 30.03 -23.71
C ARG A 894 -8.32 31.28 -22.93
N ASN A 895 -9.06 31.59 -21.86
CA ASN A 895 -8.82 32.76 -21.00
C ASN A 895 -7.70 32.57 -19.97
N HIS A 896 -7.30 31.34 -19.69
CA HIS A 896 -6.18 31.00 -18.81
C HIS A 896 -5.57 29.70 -19.28
N ASP A 897 -4.30 29.48 -18.95
CA ASP A 897 -3.61 28.27 -19.35
C ASP A 897 -4.14 27.06 -18.56
N HIS A 898 -4.80 26.14 -19.27
CA HIS A 898 -5.27 24.86 -18.77
C HIS A 898 -5.17 23.82 -19.90
N GLU A 899 -5.15 22.55 -19.52
CA GLU A 899 -5.10 21.45 -20.50
C GLU A 899 -6.33 21.46 -21.40
N TRP A 900 -6.11 21.17 -22.68
CA TRP A 900 -7.15 21.12 -23.70
C TRP A 900 -6.87 19.93 -24.63
N SER A 901 -7.91 19.44 -25.30
CA SER A 901 -7.80 18.31 -26.23
C SER A 901 -8.69 18.52 -27.46
N ILE A 902 -8.39 17.78 -28.53
CA ILE A 902 -9.23 17.68 -29.73
C ILE A 902 -9.64 16.22 -29.85
N GLU A 903 -10.95 15.97 -29.97
CA GLU A 903 -11.49 14.63 -30.25
C GLU A 903 -11.52 14.28 -31.73
#